data_AF-A0A239IIA9-F1
#
_entry.id   AF-A0A239IIA9-F1
#
_cell.length_a   1.000
_cell.length_b   1.000
_cell.length_c   1.000
_cell.angle_alpha   90.00
_cell.angle_beta   90.00
_cell.angle_gamma   90.00
#
_symmetry.space_group_name_H-M   'P 1'
#
loop_
_entity.id
_entity.type
_entity.pdbx_description
1 polymer ?
#
loop_
_entity_poly.entity_id
_entity_poly.type
_entity_poly.pdbx_seq_one_letter_code
_entity_poly.pdbx_strand_id
1 'polypeptide(L)'
;MRYRQLLRSLLNGDVLLRLAAVVLAVIILGRALLSGSSGWWAVVVVVAAAVTLWGVLWIVGRVRDLMSRPATEAPATGLASFLAGRSRSRQVAVLALLVLIVHAAITGYVGVSTIAVAIVLAVVATMLTADIKLVALLGGIAAFFALATVFVADIFSGSSEARALGISVAAIVLPIVISDKLVGLVKQPALTTTHHAVLAVLTLVLSFLGWTRAQWLPGVLNNCYTLPTSTGVTTLRATADGRCYGLLDTADAGVFATSAFGRDPVTTALQRRILDSNRSLNRGDLTVVWLGALSCEPLKTDPARCADGRDYPSERDQLRAFLYAQSHLEATTDHRVHVVIADAGQDVAHADDVASMIIHRRPALGDRLVVIGGGDSRDITQRAINRLLDAGIPVIAPNLLADLGAPDHPFVDRPGYLQLAPPNYAYAEDAVRRLAQAYPKGFRLDVYQQPSPTDQYTTSLVNDLLGAVRQQPPATARHLTSIDRIDDSICESDKGRPPAVLYFADRWTRFAEFVQRVNEVCGHSRPRLVIADVSVSRFMANYQLRAVSTADWAVNYNVSGPGCADLTAEAYRTLAHEIEKQGDLVRLKGPFACADRAPGAVNGLLRDACPLDAAAKLTSQPCRANDLGTYLIPAWDAVRLADALLPAEPAGENQLTSLNLPKFVLSTGDVATVEAGKLRDPAIDVRMWHGNPLNDPSTIWELPTPALRLPGDPAPGSPSSNGD
;
A
#
# COMPACT_ATOMS: atom_id res chain seq x y z
N MET A 1 -30.33 -56.63 6.97
CA MET A 1 -28.90 -56.94 6.78
C MET A 1 -28.39 -56.79 5.35
N ARG A 2 -29.18 -57.07 4.28
CA ARG A 2 -28.72 -56.94 2.87
C ARG A 2 -28.26 -55.53 2.44
N TYR A 3 -28.83 -54.45 3.00
CA TYR A 3 -28.46 -53.07 2.64
C TYR A 3 -27.06 -52.66 3.14
N ARG A 4 -26.61 -53.18 4.30
CA ARG A 4 -25.26 -52.91 4.84
C ARG A 4 -24.15 -53.63 4.08
N GLN A 5 -24.45 -54.76 3.44
CA GLN A 5 -23.49 -55.47 2.57
C GLN A 5 -23.35 -54.80 1.20
N LEU A 6 -24.44 -54.24 0.65
CA LEU A 6 -24.39 -53.48 -0.61
C LEU A 6 -23.57 -52.19 -0.46
N LEU A 7 -23.74 -51.46 0.65
CA LEU A 7 -22.96 -50.25 0.95
C LEU A 7 -21.47 -50.54 1.19
N ARG A 8 -21.11 -51.67 1.82
CA ARG A 8 -19.70 -52.08 1.96
C ARG A 8 -19.08 -52.53 0.63
N SER A 9 -19.86 -53.09 -0.28
CA SER A 9 -19.40 -53.45 -1.63
C SER A 9 -19.16 -52.24 -2.53
N LEU A 10 -19.89 -51.14 -2.31
CA LEU A 10 -19.72 -49.88 -3.07
C LEU A 10 -18.58 -48.99 -2.51
N LEU A 11 -18.11 -49.27 -1.30
CA LEU A 11 -17.01 -48.57 -0.62
C LEU A 11 -15.66 -49.30 -0.75
N ASN A 12 -15.47 -50.12 -1.79
CA ASN A 12 -14.14 -50.64 -2.09
C ASN A 12 -13.28 -49.52 -2.68
N GLY A 13 -12.01 -49.45 -2.29
CA GLY A 13 -11.10 -48.36 -2.67
C GLY A 13 -11.06 -48.07 -4.16
N ASP A 14 -11.14 -49.11 -5.00
CA ASP A 14 -11.22 -49.01 -6.46
C ASP A 14 -12.49 -48.34 -6.98
N VAL A 15 -13.64 -48.59 -6.34
CA VAL A 15 -14.92 -47.98 -6.74
C VAL A 15 -14.93 -46.50 -6.38
N LEU A 16 -14.40 -46.16 -5.20
CA LEU A 16 -14.22 -44.76 -4.78
C LEU A 16 -13.24 -44.00 -5.68
N LEU A 17 -12.12 -44.63 -6.09
CA LEU A 17 -11.14 -44.02 -6.99
C LEU A 17 -11.72 -43.79 -8.39
N ARG A 18 -12.48 -44.74 -8.92
CA ARG A 18 -13.17 -44.60 -10.21
C ARG A 18 -14.26 -43.54 -10.14
N LEU A 19 -15.03 -43.49 -9.06
CA LEU A 19 -16.06 -42.47 -8.86
C LEU A 19 -15.42 -41.07 -8.74
N ALA A 20 -14.32 -40.94 -7.99
CA ALA A 20 -13.58 -39.69 -7.85
C ALA A 20 -12.98 -39.23 -9.18
N ALA A 21 -12.42 -40.15 -9.98
CA ALA A 21 -11.92 -39.83 -11.32
C ALA A 21 -13.04 -39.36 -12.27
N VAL A 22 -14.21 -39.99 -12.21
CA VAL A 22 -15.39 -39.59 -13.01
C VAL A 22 -15.92 -38.22 -12.56
N VAL A 23 -16.05 -37.98 -11.25
CA VAL A 23 -16.48 -36.68 -10.71
C VAL A 23 -15.48 -35.58 -11.08
N LEU A 24 -14.18 -35.84 -10.97
CA LEU A 24 -13.13 -34.91 -11.37
C LEU A 24 -13.20 -34.61 -12.88
N ALA A 25 -13.39 -35.63 -13.71
CA ALA A 25 -13.55 -35.46 -15.16
C ALA A 25 -14.80 -34.62 -15.50
N VAL A 26 -15.93 -34.86 -14.84
CA VAL A 26 -17.18 -34.09 -15.03
C VAL A 26 -17.00 -32.63 -14.60
N ILE A 27 -16.31 -32.36 -13.48
CA ILE A 27 -16.01 -31.00 -13.01
C ILE A 27 -15.08 -30.27 -13.99
N ILE A 28 -14.04 -30.95 -14.50
CA ILE A 28 -13.12 -30.40 -15.50
C ILE A 28 -13.88 -30.08 -16.80
N LEU A 29 -14.74 -30.99 -17.27
CA LEU A 29 -15.53 -30.81 -18.49
C LEU A 29 -16.54 -29.66 -18.34
N GLY A 30 -17.25 -29.59 -17.22
CA GLY A 30 -18.21 -28.52 -16.92
C GLY A 30 -17.54 -27.15 -16.85
N ARG A 31 -16.32 -27.07 -16.30
CA ARG A 31 -15.57 -25.82 -16.24
C ARG A 31 -14.98 -25.40 -17.59
N ALA A 32 -14.48 -26.36 -18.38
CA ALA A 32 -13.98 -26.10 -19.74
C ALA A 32 -15.09 -25.57 -20.67
N LEU A 33 -16.32 -26.03 -20.48
CA LEU A 33 -17.49 -25.52 -21.20
C LEU A 33 -17.91 -24.10 -20.76
N LEU A 34 -17.61 -23.70 -19.52
CA LEU A 34 -17.95 -22.39 -18.96
C LEU A 34 -16.87 -21.31 -19.17
N SER A 35 -15.63 -21.69 -19.54
CA SER A 35 -14.50 -20.76 -19.69
C SER A 35 -14.25 -20.25 -21.12
N GLY A 36 -15.16 -20.50 -22.06
CA GLY A 36 -15.01 -20.04 -23.45
C GLY A 36 -13.87 -20.74 -24.22
N SER A 37 -13.30 -20.05 -25.23
CA SER A 37 -12.36 -20.64 -26.21
C SER A 37 -11.05 -21.19 -25.62
N SER A 38 -10.63 -20.70 -24.45
CA SER A 38 -9.45 -21.19 -23.73
C SER A 38 -9.70 -22.53 -23.01
N GLY A 39 -10.95 -22.88 -22.71
CA GLY A 39 -11.31 -24.15 -22.07
C GLY A 39 -11.14 -25.36 -23.00
N TRP A 40 -11.32 -25.17 -24.30
CA TRP A 40 -11.21 -26.25 -25.30
C TRP A 40 -9.78 -26.80 -25.42
N TRP A 41 -8.76 -25.94 -25.36
CA TRP A 41 -7.36 -26.36 -25.42
C TRP A 41 -6.94 -27.18 -24.20
N ALA A 42 -7.48 -26.86 -23.01
CA ALA A 42 -7.25 -27.66 -21.82
C ALA A 42 -7.84 -29.09 -21.98
N VAL A 43 -9.01 -29.22 -22.61
CA VAL A 43 -9.61 -30.53 -22.92
C VAL A 43 -8.75 -31.31 -23.91
N VAL A 44 -8.27 -30.68 -24.97
CA VAL A 44 -7.39 -31.32 -25.97
C VAL A 44 -6.10 -31.82 -25.32
N VAL A 45 -5.47 -31.02 -24.45
CA VAL A 45 -4.22 -31.40 -23.76
C VAL A 45 -4.46 -32.55 -22.77
N VAL A 46 -5.56 -32.54 -22.01
CA VAL A 46 -5.89 -33.62 -21.07
C VAL A 46 -6.18 -34.93 -21.82
N VAL A 47 -6.91 -34.86 -22.94
CA VAL A 47 -7.19 -36.03 -23.79
C VAL A 47 -5.90 -36.56 -24.43
N ALA A 48 -5.04 -35.68 -24.97
CA ALA A 48 -3.77 -36.08 -25.56
C ALA A 48 -2.84 -36.73 -24.53
N ALA A 49 -2.76 -36.18 -23.31
CA ALA A 49 -1.97 -36.75 -22.23
C ALA A 49 -2.51 -38.12 -21.77
N ALA A 50 -3.83 -38.27 -21.66
CA ALA A 50 -4.46 -39.55 -21.30
C ALA A 50 -4.24 -40.62 -22.37
N VAL A 51 -4.36 -40.27 -23.66
CA VAL A 51 -4.08 -41.18 -24.79
C VAL A 51 -2.60 -41.58 -24.82
N THR A 52 -1.70 -40.64 -24.58
CA THR A 52 -0.25 -40.90 -24.56
C THR A 52 0.11 -41.83 -23.40
N LEU A 53 -0.42 -41.57 -22.21
CA LEU A 53 -0.20 -42.41 -21.03
C LEU A 53 -0.75 -43.82 -21.26
N TRP A 54 -1.94 -43.94 -21.84
CA TRP A 54 -2.53 -45.23 -22.19
C TRP A 54 -1.69 -45.98 -23.23
N GLY A 55 -1.19 -45.29 -24.25
CA GLY A 55 -0.29 -45.86 -25.26
C GLY A 55 1.02 -46.37 -24.66
N VAL A 56 1.62 -45.63 -23.73
CA VAL A 56 2.83 -46.05 -23.00
C VAL A 56 2.55 -47.29 -22.15
N LEU A 57 1.44 -47.31 -21.41
CA LEU A 57 1.06 -48.46 -20.59
C LEU A 57 0.76 -49.70 -21.45
N TRP A 58 0.14 -49.52 -22.62
CA TRP A 58 -0.10 -50.58 -23.59
C TRP A 58 1.21 -51.15 -24.16
N ILE A 59 2.15 -50.28 -24.58
CA ILE A 59 3.47 -50.70 -25.07
C ILE A 59 4.24 -51.46 -24.00
N VAL A 60 4.25 -50.97 -22.76
CA VAL A 60 4.90 -51.64 -21.62
C VAL A 60 4.28 -53.02 -21.35
N GLY A 61 2.95 -53.14 -21.44
CA GLY A 61 2.26 -54.42 -21.41
C GLY A 61 2.71 -55.37 -22.51
N ARG A 62 2.77 -54.88 -23.77
CA ARG A 62 3.17 -55.65 -24.95
C ARG A 62 4.63 -56.11 -24.91
N VAL A 63 5.53 -55.26 -24.42
CA VAL A 63 6.96 -55.58 -24.24
C VAL A 63 7.15 -56.60 -23.12
N ARG A 64 6.39 -56.48 -22.03
CA ARG A 64 6.41 -57.47 -20.95
C ARG A 64 5.92 -58.84 -21.43
N ASP A 65 4.93 -58.87 -22.31
CA ASP A 65 4.38 -60.09 -22.93
C ASP A 65 5.32 -60.71 -23.98
N LEU A 66 6.11 -59.88 -24.66
CA LEU A 66 7.18 -60.33 -25.56
C LEU A 66 8.38 -60.88 -24.80
N MET A 67 8.72 -60.30 -23.65
CA MET A 67 9.82 -60.76 -22.80
C MET A 67 9.47 -61.95 -21.90
N SER A 68 8.18 -62.27 -21.72
CA SER A 68 7.72 -63.45 -20.97
C SER A 68 7.61 -64.71 -21.82
N ARG A 69 7.74 -64.61 -23.16
CA ARG A 69 7.79 -65.78 -24.04
C ARG A 69 9.15 -66.49 -23.90
N PRO A 70 9.19 -67.81 -23.65
CA PRO A 70 10.44 -68.55 -23.57
C PRO A 70 11.13 -68.53 -24.94
N ALA A 71 12.41 -68.18 -24.93
CA ALA A 71 13.23 -68.08 -26.12
C ALA A 71 13.55 -69.48 -26.67
N THR A 72 12.73 -69.94 -27.61
CA THR A 72 13.08 -71.06 -28.49
C THR A 72 12.97 -70.58 -29.94
N GLU A 73 14.16 -70.35 -30.50
CA GLU A 73 14.53 -70.31 -31.92
C GLU A 73 13.96 -69.19 -32.81
N ALA A 74 14.78 -68.16 -33.08
CA ALA A 74 14.84 -67.44 -34.37
C ALA A 74 16.05 -66.47 -34.43
N PRO A 75 16.60 -66.18 -35.63
CA PRO A 75 18.01 -65.86 -35.82
C PRO A 75 18.39 -64.37 -35.70
N ALA A 76 19.65 -64.15 -35.37
CA ALA A 76 20.25 -62.86 -35.06
C ALA A 76 20.42 -61.94 -36.28
N THR A 77 19.74 -60.80 -36.29
CA THR A 77 20.11 -59.62 -37.10
C THR A 77 21.06 -58.71 -36.31
N GLY A 78 22.12 -58.24 -36.99
CA GLY A 78 23.40 -57.76 -36.42
C GLY A 78 23.39 -56.59 -35.43
N LEU A 79 22.28 -55.88 -35.23
CA LEU A 79 22.21 -54.87 -34.16
C LEU A 79 22.04 -55.52 -32.78
N ALA A 80 21.34 -56.67 -32.73
CA ALA A 80 21.09 -57.39 -31.49
C ALA A 80 22.32 -58.15 -31.00
N SER A 81 23.18 -58.67 -31.89
CA SER A 81 24.43 -59.34 -31.49
C SER A 81 25.49 -58.35 -31.01
N PHE A 82 25.56 -57.14 -31.60
CA PHE A 82 26.40 -56.06 -31.11
C PHE A 82 25.98 -55.59 -29.70
N LEU A 83 24.67 -55.65 -29.41
CA LEU A 83 24.08 -55.40 -28.09
C LEU A 83 23.91 -56.68 -27.23
N ALA A 84 24.40 -57.85 -27.64
CA ALA A 84 24.34 -59.05 -26.79
C ALA A 84 25.68 -59.31 -26.10
N GLY A 85 26.80 -58.90 -26.72
CA GLY A 85 28.16 -59.21 -26.25
C GLY A 85 28.78 -58.21 -25.26
N ARG A 86 28.08 -57.16 -24.84
CA ARG A 86 28.61 -56.19 -23.86
C ARG A 86 27.76 -56.18 -22.60
N SER A 87 28.39 -55.96 -21.44
CA SER A 87 27.66 -55.91 -20.16
C SER A 87 26.52 -54.89 -20.25
N ARG A 88 25.33 -55.25 -19.74
CA ARG A 88 24.12 -54.41 -19.80
C ARG A 88 24.38 -52.96 -19.35
N SER A 89 25.33 -52.74 -18.45
CA SER A 89 25.77 -51.41 -18.01
C SER A 89 26.38 -50.55 -19.12
N ARG A 90 27.22 -51.11 -19.99
CA ARG A 90 27.85 -50.36 -21.11
C ARG A 90 26.86 -50.02 -22.21
N GLN A 91 25.81 -50.82 -22.39
CA GLN A 91 24.78 -50.56 -23.41
C GLN A 91 23.82 -49.46 -22.98
N VAL A 92 23.45 -49.45 -21.70
CA VAL A 92 22.66 -48.36 -21.11
C VAL A 92 23.47 -47.05 -21.13
N ALA A 93 24.78 -47.12 -20.86
CA ALA A 93 25.65 -45.94 -20.91
C ALA A 93 25.81 -45.37 -22.34
N VAL A 94 25.97 -46.22 -23.36
CA VAL A 94 26.08 -45.77 -24.76
C VAL A 94 24.76 -45.19 -25.27
N LEU A 95 23.61 -45.78 -24.87
CA LEU A 95 22.28 -45.27 -25.23
C LEU A 95 22.00 -43.93 -24.53
N ALA A 96 22.34 -43.80 -23.25
CA ALA A 96 22.20 -42.55 -22.51
C ALA A 96 23.11 -41.45 -23.07
N LEU A 97 24.34 -41.79 -23.50
CA LEU A 97 25.29 -40.86 -24.11
C LEU A 97 24.82 -40.35 -25.48
N LEU A 98 24.24 -41.24 -26.32
CA LEU A 98 23.67 -40.85 -27.61
C LEU A 98 22.45 -39.94 -27.45
N VAL A 99 21.58 -40.21 -26.47
CA VAL A 99 20.45 -39.33 -26.13
C VAL A 99 20.94 -37.97 -25.63
N LEU A 100 22.00 -37.93 -24.82
CA LEU A 100 22.63 -36.69 -24.32
C LEU A 100 23.29 -35.86 -25.41
N ILE A 101 24.00 -36.47 -26.37
CA ILE A 101 24.65 -35.77 -27.49
C ILE A 101 23.61 -35.14 -28.42
N VAL A 102 22.53 -35.86 -28.72
CA VAL A 102 21.41 -35.32 -29.52
C VAL A 102 20.69 -34.20 -28.77
N HIS A 103 20.57 -34.30 -27.44
CA HIS A 103 19.92 -33.27 -26.62
C HIS A 103 20.78 -32.01 -26.45
N ALA A 104 22.09 -32.14 -26.24
CA ALA A 104 23.03 -31.04 -26.10
C ALA A 104 23.20 -30.21 -27.40
N ALA A 105 23.03 -30.84 -28.57
CA ALA A 105 23.02 -30.14 -29.86
C ALA A 105 21.74 -29.30 -30.08
N ILE A 106 20.67 -29.55 -29.32
CA ILE A 106 19.36 -28.91 -29.49
C ILE A 106 19.15 -27.74 -28.51
N THR A 107 19.72 -27.79 -27.31
CA THR A 107 19.37 -26.83 -26.24
C THR A 107 20.58 -26.10 -25.66
N GLY A 108 20.74 -24.82 -26.01
CA GLY A 108 21.79 -23.94 -25.51
C GLY A 108 21.60 -23.48 -24.05
N TYR A 109 22.71 -23.53 -23.30
CA TYR A 109 23.17 -22.65 -22.22
C TYR A 109 22.21 -22.09 -21.13
N VAL A 110 21.37 -22.92 -20.52
CA VAL A 110 21.04 -22.82 -19.07
C VAL A 110 21.07 -24.18 -18.37
N GLY A 111 21.05 -25.28 -19.13
CA GLY A 111 21.01 -26.64 -18.61
C GLY A 111 22.30 -27.15 -17.94
N VAL A 112 23.46 -26.50 -18.11
CA VAL A 112 24.76 -27.10 -17.76
C VAL A 112 24.90 -27.40 -16.26
N SER A 113 24.42 -26.52 -15.37
CA SER A 113 24.54 -26.71 -13.91
C SER A 113 23.54 -27.75 -13.39
N THR A 114 22.30 -27.74 -13.89
CA THR A 114 21.24 -28.69 -13.49
C THR A 114 21.53 -30.09 -14.04
N ILE A 115 22.08 -30.17 -15.25
CA ILE A 115 22.56 -31.41 -15.85
C ILE A 115 23.81 -31.91 -15.12
N ALA A 116 24.75 -31.04 -14.74
CA ALA A 116 25.91 -31.45 -13.94
C ALA A 116 25.50 -32.02 -12.57
N VAL A 117 24.54 -31.41 -11.88
CA VAL A 117 24.01 -31.92 -10.60
C VAL A 117 23.26 -33.24 -10.78
N ALA A 118 22.44 -33.37 -11.82
CA ALA A 118 21.77 -34.63 -12.15
C ALA A 118 22.76 -35.74 -12.52
N ILE A 119 23.85 -35.41 -13.23
CA ILE A 119 24.96 -36.32 -13.56
C ILE A 119 25.68 -36.77 -12.29
N VAL A 120 26.04 -35.84 -11.39
CA VAL A 120 26.70 -36.17 -10.12
C VAL A 120 25.80 -37.07 -9.25
N LEU A 121 24.50 -36.77 -9.16
CA LEU A 121 23.54 -37.58 -8.41
C LEU A 121 23.32 -38.97 -9.04
N ALA A 122 23.29 -39.06 -10.37
CA ALA A 122 23.20 -40.33 -11.07
C ALA A 122 24.48 -41.18 -10.90
N VAL A 123 25.66 -40.55 -10.96
CA VAL A 123 26.96 -41.23 -10.72
C VAL A 123 27.07 -41.72 -9.29
N VAL A 124 26.70 -40.89 -8.31
CA VAL A 124 26.66 -41.28 -6.88
C VAL A 124 25.67 -42.41 -6.65
N ALA A 125 24.47 -42.36 -7.26
CA ALA A 125 23.51 -43.45 -7.20
C ALA A 125 24.06 -44.74 -7.84
N THR A 126 24.73 -44.67 -8.99
CA THR A 126 25.32 -45.85 -9.65
C THR A 126 26.45 -46.47 -8.85
N MET A 127 27.22 -45.67 -8.10
CA MET A 127 28.32 -46.17 -7.26
C MET A 127 27.83 -46.79 -5.95
N LEU A 128 26.67 -46.37 -5.45
CA LEU A 128 26.13 -46.82 -4.17
C LEU A 128 25.18 -48.02 -4.26
N THR A 129 24.75 -48.42 -5.46
CA THR A 129 23.80 -49.54 -5.62
C THR A 129 24.19 -50.51 -6.74
N ALA A 130 24.34 -51.79 -6.40
CA ALA A 130 24.56 -52.88 -7.37
C ALA A 130 23.30 -53.23 -8.19
N ASP A 131 22.14 -52.67 -7.84
CA ASP A 131 20.89 -52.93 -8.53
C ASP A 131 20.71 -52.00 -9.73
N ILE A 132 21.08 -52.53 -10.90
CA ILE A 132 20.97 -51.86 -12.21
C ILE A 132 19.53 -51.40 -12.52
N LYS A 133 18.50 -52.04 -11.95
CA LYS A 133 17.10 -51.64 -12.19
C LYS A 133 16.75 -50.35 -11.45
N LEU A 134 17.28 -50.16 -10.25
CA LEU A 134 17.07 -48.96 -9.47
C LEU A 134 17.81 -47.77 -10.09
N VAL A 135 19.03 -48.01 -10.59
CA VAL A 135 19.83 -47.03 -11.31
C VAL A 135 19.16 -46.58 -12.61
N ALA A 136 18.62 -47.52 -13.42
CA ALA A 136 17.92 -47.19 -14.65
C ALA A 136 16.61 -46.42 -14.39
N LEU A 137 15.91 -46.74 -13.29
CA LEU A 137 14.70 -46.04 -12.88
C LEU A 137 15.00 -44.60 -12.44
N LEU A 138 15.99 -44.41 -11.56
CA LEU A 138 16.39 -43.09 -11.07
C LEU A 138 16.98 -42.23 -12.18
N GLY A 139 17.81 -42.80 -13.06
CA GLY A 139 18.33 -42.12 -14.24
C GLY A 139 17.24 -41.73 -15.24
N GLY A 140 16.25 -42.60 -15.47
CA GLY A 140 15.11 -42.32 -16.34
C GLY A 140 14.20 -41.23 -15.78
N ILE A 141 13.97 -41.22 -14.47
CA ILE A 141 13.19 -40.17 -13.79
C ILE A 141 13.94 -38.84 -13.86
N ALA A 142 15.23 -38.81 -13.56
CA ALA A 142 16.03 -37.60 -13.64
C ALA A 142 16.11 -37.03 -15.07
N ALA A 143 16.27 -37.89 -16.08
CA ALA A 143 16.25 -37.50 -17.48
C ALA A 143 14.88 -36.96 -17.92
N PHE A 144 13.78 -37.59 -17.49
CA PHE A 144 12.42 -37.12 -17.76
C PHE A 144 12.14 -35.75 -17.13
N PHE A 145 12.58 -35.54 -15.88
CA PHE A 145 12.47 -34.23 -15.22
C PHE A 145 13.32 -33.17 -15.92
N ALA A 146 14.55 -33.48 -16.33
CA ALA A 146 15.39 -32.55 -17.09
C ALA A 146 14.73 -32.16 -18.42
N LEU A 147 14.19 -33.14 -19.16
CA LEU A 147 13.49 -32.91 -20.43
C LEU A 147 12.22 -32.07 -20.23
N ALA A 148 11.39 -32.41 -19.24
CA ALA A 148 10.14 -31.70 -18.96
C ALA A 148 10.38 -30.27 -18.49
N THR A 149 11.40 -30.03 -17.68
CA THR A 149 11.70 -28.69 -17.16
C THR A 149 12.27 -27.78 -18.25
N VAL A 150 13.12 -28.30 -19.13
CA VAL A 150 13.67 -27.56 -20.27
C VAL A 150 12.60 -27.27 -21.33
N PHE A 151 11.73 -28.23 -21.63
CA PHE A 151 10.66 -28.06 -22.62
C PHE A 151 9.53 -27.13 -22.14
N VAL A 152 9.25 -27.10 -20.83
CA VAL A 152 8.27 -26.20 -20.21
C VAL A 152 8.84 -24.78 -20.03
N ALA A 153 10.13 -24.60 -19.79
CA ALA A 153 10.73 -23.27 -19.68
C ALA A 153 10.79 -22.52 -21.02
N ASP A 154 11.04 -23.24 -22.12
CA ASP A 154 11.25 -22.65 -23.45
C ASP A 154 9.94 -22.26 -24.16
N ILE A 155 8.87 -23.06 -24.00
CA ILE A 155 7.54 -22.78 -24.59
C ILE A 155 6.78 -21.68 -23.84
N PHE A 156 7.08 -21.44 -22.56
CA PHE A 156 6.28 -20.59 -21.67
C PHE A 156 7.03 -19.38 -21.11
N SER A 157 8.05 -18.91 -21.85
CA SER A 157 8.89 -17.78 -21.44
C SER A 157 8.13 -16.45 -21.27
N GLY A 158 6.91 -16.31 -21.81
CA GLY A 158 6.09 -15.09 -21.74
C GLY A 158 4.81 -15.14 -20.88
N SER A 159 4.46 -16.26 -20.24
CA SER A 159 3.22 -16.36 -19.44
C SER A 159 3.49 -16.92 -18.04
N SER A 160 3.19 -16.10 -17.02
CA SER A 160 3.27 -16.47 -15.61
C SER A 160 2.35 -17.65 -15.26
N GLU A 161 1.24 -17.82 -16.00
CA GLU A 161 0.25 -18.87 -15.80
C GLU A 161 0.78 -20.26 -16.16
N ALA A 162 1.64 -20.36 -17.17
CA ALA A 162 2.16 -21.64 -17.63
C ALA A 162 3.42 -22.10 -16.86
N ARG A 163 4.19 -21.17 -16.29
CA ARG A 163 5.21 -21.50 -15.27
C ARG A 163 4.55 -22.08 -14.00
N ALA A 164 3.39 -21.54 -13.62
CA ALA A 164 2.61 -22.06 -12.52
C ALA A 164 2.08 -23.48 -12.81
N LEU A 165 1.70 -23.78 -14.06
CA LEU A 165 1.31 -25.14 -14.49
C LEU A 165 2.47 -26.15 -14.37
N GLY A 166 3.69 -25.79 -14.76
CA GLY A 166 4.88 -26.64 -14.62
C GLY A 166 5.19 -27.01 -13.16
N ILE A 167 5.07 -26.03 -12.26
CA ILE A 167 5.24 -26.24 -10.81
C ILE A 167 4.07 -27.07 -10.24
N SER A 168 2.86 -26.92 -10.78
CA SER A 168 1.68 -27.73 -10.41
C SER A 168 1.92 -29.22 -10.65
N VAL A 169 2.42 -29.58 -11.83
CA VAL A 169 2.64 -30.99 -12.21
C VAL A 169 3.74 -31.59 -11.33
N ALA A 170 4.81 -30.84 -11.04
CA ALA A 170 5.85 -31.29 -10.12
C ALA A 170 5.32 -31.48 -8.70
N ALA A 171 4.55 -30.54 -8.16
CA ALA A 171 3.97 -30.63 -6.81
C ALA A 171 2.90 -31.72 -6.65
N ILE A 172 2.24 -32.14 -7.74
CA ILE A 172 1.25 -33.24 -7.75
C ILE A 172 1.95 -34.60 -7.90
N VAL A 173 2.94 -34.72 -8.79
CA VAL A 173 3.60 -35.99 -9.09
C VAL A 173 4.59 -36.38 -7.99
N LEU A 174 5.28 -35.41 -7.38
CA LEU A 174 6.32 -35.66 -6.38
C LEU A 174 5.79 -36.38 -5.12
N PRO A 175 4.67 -35.97 -4.49
CA PRO A 175 4.14 -36.66 -3.31
C PRO A 175 3.54 -38.03 -3.65
N ILE A 176 2.92 -38.19 -4.83
CA ILE A 176 2.33 -39.47 -5.26
C ILE A 176 3.43 -40.52 -5.52
N VAL A 177 4.51 -40.14 -6.18
CA VAL A 177 5.64 -41.03 -6.49
C VAL A 177 6.49 -41.32 -5.25
N ILE A 178 6.64 -40.35 -4.34
CA ILE A 178 7.40 -40.52 -3.09
C ILE A 178 6.58 -41.29 -2.03
N SER A 179 5.26 -41.11 -1.97
CA SER A 179 4.38 -41.77 -1.00
C SER A 179 4.36 -43.29 -1.16
N ASP A 180 4.34 -43.80 -2.39
CA ASP A 180 4.29 -45.26 -2.62
C ASP A 180 5.60 -45.98 -2.24
N LYS A 181 6.70 -45.23 -2.07
CA LYS A 181 8.03 -45.75 -1.70
C LYS A 181 8.40 -45.48 -0.24
N LEU A 182 7.97 -44.35 0.34
CA LEU A 182 8.18 -44.05 1.78
C LEU A 182 7.35 -44.95 2.70
N VAL A 183 6.21 -45.44 2.25
CA VAL A 183 5.37 -46.41 2.99
C VAL A 183 6.07 -47.76 3.18
N GLY A 184 7.05 -48.10 2.34
CA GLY A 184 7.92 -49.25 2.58
C GLY A 184 8.96 -49.03 3.69
N LEU A 185 9.27 -47.78 4.03
CA LEU A 185 10.36 -47.40 4.93
C LEU A 185 9.91 -46.98 6.33
N VAL A 186 8.66 -46.52 6.52
CA VAL A 186 8.16 -46.08 7.83
C VAL A 186 6.90 -46.85 8.21
N LYS A 187 7.09 -47.95 8.94
CA LYS A 187 5.99 -48.64 9.66
C LYS A 187 5.58 -47.78 10.85
N GLN A 188 4.60 -46.88 10.68
CA GLN A 188 3.82 -46.38 11.81
C GLN A 188 2.34 -46.78 11.66
N PRO A 189 1.69 -47.37 12.70
CA PRO A 189 0.41 -48.07 12.52
C PRO A 189 -0.83 -47.17 12.53
N ALA A 190 -0.69 -45.84 12.56
CA ALA A 190 -1.81 -44.98 12.97
C ALA A 190 -2.49 -44.19 11.85
N LEU A 191 -1.94 -44.13 10.63
CA LEU A 191 -2.57 -43.40 9.52
C LEU A 191 -3.02 -44.38 8.44
N THR A 192 -4.34 -44.58 8.34
CA THR A 192 -4.92 -45.43 7.30
C THR A 192 -4.84 -44.74 5.94
N THR A 193 -4.85 -45.52 4.86
CA THR A 193 -4.89 -45.04 3.46
C THR A 193 -5.99 -44.00 3.23
N THR A 194 -7.09 -44.09 3.99
CA THR A 194 -8.20 -43.13 3.98
C THR A 194 -7.81 -41.76 4.50
N HIS A 195 -6.98 -41.66 5.55
CA HIS A 195 -6.49 -40.38 6.06
C HIS A 195 -5.58 -39.69 5.04
N HIS A 196 -4.76 -40.45 4.34
CA HIS A 196 -3.89 -39.93 3.29
C HIS A 196 -4.67 -39.47 2.06
N ALA A 197 -5.70 -40.22 1.65
CA ALA A 197 -6.60 -39.80 0.58
C ALA A 197 -7.35 -38.52 0.95
N VAL A 198 -7.83 -38.40 2.20
CA VAL A 198 -8.46 -37.18 2.70
C VAL A 198 -7.48 -36.02 2.71
N LEU A 199 -6.24 -36.19 3.18
CA LEU A 199 -5.22 -35.12 3.17
C LEU A 199 -4.83 -34.69 1.76
N ALA A 200 -4.71 -35.64 0.82
CA ALA A 200 -4.41 -35.36 -0.57
C ALA A 200 -5.56 -34.63 -1.26
N VAL A 201 -6.80 -35.03 -1.01
CA VAL A 201 -8.00 -34.34 -1.52
C VAL A 201 -8.15 -32.96 -0.87
N LEU A 202 -7.90 -32.80 0.42
CA LEU A 202 -7.96 -31.50 1.10
C LEU A 202 -6.89 -30.57 0.53
N THR A 203 -5.67 -31.05 0.35
CA THR A 203 -4.57 -30.29 -0.27
C THR A 203 -4.92 -29.93 -1.72
N LEU A 204 -5.42 -30.87 -2.52
CA LEU A 204 -5.86 -30.62 -3.92
C LEU A 204 -7.01 -29.62 -4.00
N VAL A 205 -8.00 -29.72 -3.10
CA VAL A 205 -9.15 -28.82 -3.05
C VAL A 205 -8.74 -27.44 -2.56
N LEU A 206 -7.89 -27.33 -1.54
CA LEU A 206 -7.38 -26.05 -1.04
C LEU A 206 -6.44 -25.39 -2.07
N SER A 207 -5.58 -26.16 -2.72
CA SER A 207 -4.76 -25.68 -3.82
C SER A 207 -5.63 -25.24 -5.00
N PHE A 208 -6.65 -26.01 -5.39
CA PHE A 208 -7.55 -25.65 -6.49
C PHE A 208 -8.42 -24.44 -6.18
N LEU A 209 -8.97 -24.33 -4.96
CA LEU A 209 -9.77 -23.19 -4.51
C LEU A 209 -8.90 -21.93 -4.36
N GLY A 210 -7.67 -22.05 -3.84
CA GLY A 210 -6.69 -20.97 -3.75
C GLY A 210 -6.18 -20.50 -5.11
N TRP A 211 -6.01 -21.39 -6.10
CA TRP A 211 -5.48 -21.07 -7.43
C TRP A 211 -6.42 -20.19 -8.27
N THR A 212 -7.73 -20.24 -8.04
CA THR A 212 -8.71 -19.53 -8.89
C THR A 212 -8.74 -18.02 -8.72
N ARG A 213 -8.01 -17.47 -7.74
CA ARG A 213 -7.86 -16.02 -7.58
C ARG A 213 -6.39 -15.66 -7.80
N ALA A 214 -6.10 -14.96 -8.89
CA ALA A 214 -4.75 -14.44 -9.19
C ALA A 214 -4.13 -13.64 -8.02
N GLN A 215 -4.97 -13.16 -7.10
CA GLN A 215 -4.60 -12.39 -5.91
C GLN A 215 -4.34 -13.26 -4.65
N TRP A 216 -4.69 -14.55 -4.64
CA TRP A 216 -4.60 -15.39 -3.44
C TRP A 216 -3.16 -15.68 -3.04
N LEU A 217 -2.34 -16.19 -3.95
CA LEU A 217 -0.96 -16.56 -3.62
C LEU A 217 -0.12 -15.33 -3.23
N PRO A 218 -0.16 -14.19 -3.96
CA PRO A 218 0.47 -12.96 -3.49
C PRO A 218 -0.08 -12.47 -2.15
N GLY A 219 -1.40 -12.58 -1.93
CA GLY A 219 -2.03 -12.21 -0.66
C GLY A 219 -1.52 -13.04 0.51
N VAL A 220 -1.49 -14.36 0.39
CA VAL A 220 -1.03 -15.26 1.47
C VAL A 220 0.47 -15.10 1.73
N LEU A 221 1.30 -14.98 0.68
CA LEU A 221 2.74 -14.83 0.83
C LEU A 221 3.15 -13.52 1.52
N ASN A 222 2.34 -12.47 1.36
CA ASN A 222 2.62 -11.14 1.91
C ASN A 222 1.74 -10.79 3.12
N ASN A 223 0.99 -11.74 3.67
CA ASN A 223 0.03 -11.51 4.76
C ASN A 223 -1.01 -10.40 4.44
N CYS A 224 -1.44 -10.32 3.19
CA CYS A 224 -2.47 -9.41 2.69
C CYS A 224 -3.76 -10.15 2.33
N TYR A 225 -4.11 -11.21 3.06
CA TYR A 225 -5.26 -12.06 2.72
C TYR A 225 -6.17 -12.30 3.92
N THR A 226 -7.44 -11.94 3.76
CA THR A 226 -8.49 -12.30 4.70
C THR A 226 -9.25 -13.51 4.18
N LEU A 227 -9.56 -14.46 5.08
CA LEU A 227 -10.33 -15.65 4.70
C LEU A 227 -11.73 -15.24 4.22
N PRO A 228 -12.30 -15.85 3.16
CA PRO A 228 -13.59 -15.45 2.60
C PRO A 228 -14.76 -15.57 3.60
N THR A 229 -14.59 -16.37 4.66
CA THR A 229 -15.57 -16.55 5.72
C THR A 229 -15.47 -15.50 6.82
N SER A 230 -14.51 -14.56 6.76
CA SER A 230 -14.49 -13.45 7.71
C SER A 230 -15.64 -12.49 7.37
N THR A 231 -16.68 -12.51 8.20
CA THR A 231 -17.81 -11.58 8.12
C THR A 231 -17.48 -10.19 8.67
N GLY A 232 -16.24 -9.97 9.12
CA GLY A 232 -15.76 -8.68 9.64
C GLY A 232 -15.54 -7.63 8.56
N VAL A 233 -15.22 -6.40 8.99
CA VAL A 233 -14.94 -5.28 8.08
C VAL A 233 -13.57 -5.47 7.43
N THR A 234 -12.59 -6.02 8.16
CA THR A 234 -11.23 -6.27 7.65
C THR A 234 -11.25 -7.00 6.30
N THR A 235 -10.70 -6.35 5.28
CA THR A 235 -10.66 -6.82 3.90
C THR A 235 -9.35 -6.38 3.28
N LEU A 236 -8.46 -7.32 2.95
CA LEU A 236 -7.13 -7.02 2.43
C LEU A 236 -6.96 -7.54 1.00
N ARG A 237 -6.15 -6.82 0.22
CA ARG A 237 -5.68 -7.23 -1.09
C ARG A 237 -4.17 -7.01 -1.19
N ALA A 238 -3.53 -7.82 -2.03
CA ALA A 238 -2.13 -7.63 -2.42
C ALA A 238 -2.05 -6.96 -3.79
N THR A 239 -1.13 -6.02 -3.93
CA THR A 239 -0.66 -5.54 -5.23
C THR A 239 0.18 -6.63 -5.92
N ALA A 240 0.45 -6.45 -7.22
CA ALA A 240 1.29 -7.39 -7.98
C ALA A 240 2.71 -7.53 -7.41
N ASP A 241 3.22 -6.48 -6.77
CA ASP A 241 4.51 -6.44 -6.08
C ASP A 241 4.43 -6.80 -4.59
N GLY A 242 3.28 -7.32 -4.13
CA GLY A 242 3.12 -7.89 -2.79
C GLY A 242 2.86 -6.88 -1.66
N ARG A 243 2.49 -5.64 -1.97
CA ARG A 243 2.08 -4.66 -0.94
C ARG A 243 0.62 -4.89 -0.54
N CYS A 244 0.33 -4.73 0.75
CA CYS A 244 -1.06 -4.81 1.22
C CYS A 244 -1.76 -3.46 1.05
N TYR A 245 -3.04 -3.49 0.71
CA TYR A 245 -3.96 -2.35 0.79
C TYR A 245 -5.36 -2.88 1.15
N GLY A 246 -6.26 -2.03 1.64
CA GLY A 246 -7.62 -2.43 2.03
C GLY A 246 -8.06 -1.84 3.37
N LEU A 247 -8.90 -2.58 4.10
CA LEU A 247 -9.53 -2.17 5.35
C LEU A 247 -9.02 -3.02 6.52
N LEU A 248 -8.74 -2.38 7.66
CA LEU A 248 -8.50 -3.01 8.96
C LEU A 248 -9.43 -2.43 10.02
N ASP A 249 -10.14 -3.31 10.75
CA ASP A 249 -11.01 -2.97 11.89
C ASP A 249 -10.59 -3.63 13.21
N THR A 250 -9.61 -4.53 13.19
CA THR A 250 -9.09 -5.25 14.35
C THR A 250 -7.57 -5.44 14.27
N ALA A 251 -6.91 -5.44 15.43
CA ALA A 251 -5.48 -5.74 15.52
C ALA A 251 -5.18 -7.25 15.35
N ASP A 252 -6.19 -8.11 15.51
CA ASP A 252 -6.10 -9.56 15.30
C ASP A 252 -6.95 -10.00 14.11
N ALA A 253 -6.49 -9.63 12.91
CA ALA A 253 -7.14 -9.96 11.66
C ALA A 253 -6.95 -11.44 11.22
N GLY A 254 -6.23 -12.23 12.03
CA GLY A 254 -5.91 -13.63 11.77
C GLY A 254 -4.58 -13.86 11.03
N VAL A 255 -4.26 -15.14 10.82
CA VAL A 255 -2.90 -15.62 10.46
C VAL A 255 -2.37 -15.10 9.12
N PHE A 256 -3.25 -14.79 8.16
CA PHE A 256 -2.87 -14.36 6.80
C PHE A 256 -3.09 -12.89 6.54
N ALA A 257 -3.47 -12.14 7.57
CA ALA A 257 -3.79 -10.72 7.48
C ALA A 257 -2.81 -9.93 8.35
N THR A 258 -2.31 -8.83 7.80
CA THR A 258 -1.48 -7.91 8.56
C THR A 258 -2.29 -7.25 9.68
N SER A 259 -1.66 -7.03 10.84
CA SER A 259 -2.27 -6.34 11.98
C SER A 259 -2.17 -4.81 11.89
N ALA A 260 -1.44 -4.29 10.89
CA ALA A 260 -1.28 -2.88 10.60
C ALA A 260 -0.72 -2.70 9.17
N PHE A 261 -0.96 -1.55 8.54
CA PHE A 261 -0.33 -1.18 7.28
C PHE A 261 1.00 -0.46 7.50
N GLY A 262 1.82 -0.42 6.44
CA GLY A 262 3.09 0.26 6.45
C GLY A 262 4.21 -0.48 7.19
N ARG A 263 5.36 0.19 7.30
CA ARG A 263 6.62 -0.42 7.78
C ARG A 263 7.20 0.30 8.99
N ASP A 264 6.77 1.53 9.26
CA ASP A 264 7.26 2.34 10.36
C ASP A 264 6.74 1.79 11.72
N PRO A 265 7.62 1.48 12.69
CA PRO A 265 7.22 0.90 13.97
C PRO A 265 6.26 1.76 14.79
N VAL A 266 6.42 3.09 14.76
CA VAL A 266 5.54 4.01 15.49
C VAL A 266 4.16 4.02 14.87
N THR A 267 4.09 4.10 13.54
CA THR A 267 2.84 4.07 12.76
C THR A 267 2.10 2.76 12.96
N THR A 268 2.79 1.62 12.92
CA THR A 268 2.15 0.31 13.15
C THR A 268 1.69 0.14 14.60
N ALA A 269 2.43 0.66 15.58
CA ALA A 269 2.00 0.65 16.98
C ALA A 269 0.77 1.52 17.22
N LEU A 270 0.71 2.72 16.61
CA LEU A 270 -0.46 3.61 16.65
C LEU A 270 -1.70 2.91 16.08
N GLN A 271 -1.58 2.30 14.90
CA GLN A 271 -2.69 1.56 14.29
C GLN A 271 -3.19 0.43 15.19
N ARG A 272 -2.28 -0.40 15.73
CA ARG A 272 -2.69 -1.48 16.65
C ARG A 272 -3.42 -0.93 17.86
N ARG A 273 -2.95 0.17 18.45
CA ARG A 273 -3.64 0.79 19.59
C ARG A 273 -5.05 1.25 19.23
N ILE A 274 -5.22 1.91 18.09
CA ILE A 274 -6.54 2.35 17.58
C ILE A 274 -7.46 1.14 17.41
N LEU A 275 -6.96 0.08 16.78
CA LEU A 275 -7.74 -1.13 16.51
C LEU A 275 -8.03 -1.94 17.78
N ASP A 276 -7.13 -1.97 18.76
CA ASP A 276 -7.34 -2.58 20.08
C ASP A 276 -8.39 -1.80 20.90
N SER A 277 -8.53 -0.50 20.66
CA SER A 277 -9.54 0.36 21.27
C SER A 277 -10.92 0.20 20.64
N ASN A 278 -11.03 -0.42 19.45
CA ASN A 278 -12.32 -0.69 18.83
C ASN A 278 -13.12 -1.71 19.66
N ARG A 279 -14.36 -1.36 19.95
CA ARG A 279 -15.35 -2.26 20.54
C ARG A 279 -16.41 -2.63 19.50
N SER A 280 -17.16 -3.69 19.77
CA SER A 280 -18.35 -4.04 18.99
C SER A 280 -19.28 -2.85 18.87
N LEU A 281 -19.71 -2.56 17.64
CA LEU A 281 -20.59 -1.43 17.33
C LEU A 281 -21.95 -1.56 18.01
N ASN A 282 -22.35 -0.50 18.70
CA ASN A 282 -23.68 -0.28 19.22
C ASN A 282 -24.43 0.74 18.35
N ARG A 283 -25.76 0.77 18.49
CA ARG A 283 -26.56 1.82 17.87
C ARG A 283 -26.13 3.18 18.41
N GLY A 284 -25.86 4.12 17.51
CA GLY A 284 -25.41 5.47 17.87
C GLY A 284 -23.90 5.66 17.94
N ASP A 285 -23.09 4.59 17.89
CA ASP A 285 -21.63 4.75 17.74
C ASP A 285 -21.30 5.37 16.38
N LEU A 286 -20.26 6.22 16.35
CA LEU A 286 -19.71 6.79 15.13
C LEU A 286 -18.62 5.88 14.58
N THR A 287 -18.78 5.44 13.33
CA THR A 287 -17.71 4.77 12.59
C THR A 287 -16.98 5.76 11.70
N VAL A 288 -15.68 5.92 11.97
CA VAL A 288 -14.77 6.73 11.17
C VAL A 288 -13.90 5.78 10.34
N VAL A 289 -14.03 5.83 9.03
CA VAL A 289 -13.08 5.18 8.13
C VAL A 289 -12.01 6.19 7.74
N TRP A 290 -10.79 6.00 8.24
CA TRP A 290 -9.66 6.81 7.82
C TRP A 290 -9.13 6.33 6.47
N LEU A 291 -9.25 7.15 5.42
CA LEU A 291 -8.74 6.85 4.08
C LEU A 291 -7.40 7.55 3.85
N GLY A 292 -6.32 6.79 3.70
CA GLY A 292 -4.98 7.34 3.53
C GLY A 292 -4.01 6.41 2.79
N ALA A 293 -2.72 6.70 2.92
CA ALA A 293 -1.64 5.95 2.28
C ALA A 293 -0.53 5.62 3.29
N LEU A 294 -0.48 4.37 3.74
CA LEU A 294 0.52 3.84 4.68
C LEU A 294 1.51 2.87 4.03
N SER A 295 1.24 2.43 2.81
CA SER A 295 2.10 1.52 2.07
C SER A 295 2.98 2.23 1.05
N CYS A 296 4.22 1.77 0.90
CA CYS A 296 5.21 2.27 -0.05
C CYS A 296 6.01 1.12 -0.68
N GLU A 297 6.66 1.44 -1.79
CA GLU A 297 7.76 0.62 -2.32
C GLU A 297 8.92 0.56 -1.29
N PRO A 298 9.40 -0.64 -0.94
CA PRO A 298 10.51 -0.80 -0.01
C PRO A 298 11.85 -0.39 -0.63
N LEU A 299 12.71 0.24 0.17
CA LEU A 299 14.10 0.48 -0.22
C LEU A 299 14.83 -0.86 -0.35
N LYS A 300 15.48 -1.10 -1.50
CA LYS A 300 16.13 -2.39 -1.80
C LYS A 300 17.17 -2.83 -0.76
N THR A 301 17.90 -1.88 -0.18
CA THR A 301 18.95 -2.14 0.82
C THR A 301 18.41 -2.25 2.25
N ASP A 302 17.21 -1.74 2.49
CA ASP A 302 16.56 -1.76 3.81
C ASP A 302 15.04 -1.84 3.61
N PRO A 303 14.47 -3.05 3.51
CA PRO A 303 13.04 -3.24 3.28
C PRO A 303 12.15 -2.69 4.40
N ALA A 304 12.68 -2.24 5.54
CA ALA A 304 11.88 -1.56 6.57
C ALA A 304 11.61 -0.09 6.22
N ARG A 305 12.31 0.46 5.23
CA ARG A 305 12.18 1.86 4.78
C ARG A 305 11.55 1.94 3.40
N CYS A 306 10.98 3.10 3.09
CA CYS A 306 10.46 3.38 1.77
C CYS A 306 11.58 3.83 0.82
N ALA A 307 11.50 3.42 -0.45
CA ALA A 307 12.51 3.70 -1.47
C ALA A 307 12.68 5.20 -1.76
N ASP A 308 11.60 5.96 -1.64
CA ASP A 308 11.57 7.42 -1.83
C ASP A 308 11.82 8.21 -0.52
N GLY A 309 12.22 7.51 0.54
CA GLY A 309 12.50 8.12 1.84
C GLY A 309 11.27 8.53 2.64
N ARG A 310 10.04 8.23 2.19
CA ARG A 310 8.83 8.57 2.95
C ARG A 310 8.79 7.85 4.29
N ASP A 311 8.39 8.59 5.31
CA ASP A 311 8.26 8.06 6.66
C ASP A 311 6.93 8.47 7.32
N TYR A 312 5.92 8.90 6.57
CA TYR A 312 4.52 9.10 7.00
C TYR A 312 4.24 10.01 8.23
N PRO A 313 4.88 11.19 8.37
CA PRO A 313 4.63 12.06 9.52
C PRO A 313 3.19 12.58 9.53
N SER A 314 2.67 12.97 8.36
CA SER A 314 1.29 13.45 8.19
C SER A 314 0.23 12.42 8.53
N GLU A 315 0.44 11.16 8.14
CA GLU A 315 -0.49 10.07 8.42
C GLU A 315 -0.42 9.67 9.89
N ARG A 316 0.77 9.68 10.52
CA ARG A 316 0.89 9.46 11.97
C ARG A 316 0.12 10.50 12.77
N ASP A 317 0.18 11.77 12.38
CA ASP A 317 -0.55 12.84 13.06
C ASP A 317 -2.07 12.69 12.95
N GLN A 318 -2.57 12.27 11.79
CA GLN A 318 -3.98 11.91 11.62
C GLN A 318 -4.36 10.70 12.49
N LEU A 319 -3.54 9.64 12.50
CA LEU A 319 -3.75 8.46 13.35
C LEU A 319 -3.76 8.81 14.85
N ARG A 320 -2.86 9.69 15.29
CA ARG A 320 -2.87 10.23 16.67
C ARG A 320 -4.19 10.94 16.95
N ALA A 321 -4.67 11.79 16.04
CA ALA A 321 -5.95 12.47 16.19
C ALA A 321 -7.11 11.48 16.37
N PHE A 322 -7.17 10.41 15.58
CA PHE A 322 -8.22 9.38 15.74
C PHE A 322 -8.11 8.66 17.09
N LEU A 323 -6.90 8.27 17.51
CA LEU A 323 -6.69 7.63 18.82
C LEU A 323 -7.16 8.54 19.97
N TYR A 324 -6.77 9.81 19.93
CA TYR A 324 -7.21 10.77 20.93
C TYR A 324 -8.72 10.92 20.88
N ALA A 325 -9.33 10.97 19.68
CA ALA A 325 -10.76 11.21 19.54
C ALA A 325 -11.58 10.03 20.09
N GLN A 326 -11.11 8.80 19.93
CA GLN A 326 -11.71 7.62 20.58
C GLN A 326 -11.75 7.79 22.10
N SER A 327 -10.61 8.15 22.69
CA SER A 327 -10.46 8.34 24.14
C SER A 327 -11.33 9.50 24.67
N HIS A 328 -11.31 10.63 23.98
CA HIS A 328 -12.01 11.83 24.42
C HIS A 328 -13.53 11.72 24.27
N LEU A 329 -14.03 11.27 23.12
CA LEU A 329 -15.47 11.17 22.88
C LEU A 329 -16.11 10.08 23.74
N GLU A 330 -15.43 8.96 23.99
CA GLU A 330 -15.89 7.95 24.96
C GLU A 330 -15.98 8.53 26.38
N ALA A 331 -15.12 9.47 26.75
CA ALA A 331 -15.11 10.08 28.08
C ALA A 331 -16.09 11.25 28.25
N THR A 332 -16.54 11.88 27.15
CA THR A 332 -17.28 13.15 27.18
C THR A 332 -18.66 13.10 26.53
N THR A 333 -18.97 12.02 25.81
CA THR A 333 -20.24 11.81 25.12
C THR A 333 -20.80 10.41 25.40
N ASP A 334 -22.06 10.18 25.06
CA ASP A 334 -22.67 8.84 25.08
C ASP A 334 -22.32 8.01 23.83
N HIS A 335 -21.56 8.59 22.89
CA HIS A 335 -21.15 7.94 21.65
C HIS A 335 -19.71 7.44 21.73
N ARG A 336 -19.44 6.30 21.10
CA ARG A 336 -18.07 5.81 20.92
C ARG A 336 -17.63 6.02 19.48
N VAL A 337 -16.33 6.16 19.29
CA VAL A 337 -15.72 6.18 17.96
C VAL A 337 -15.11 4.82 17.65
N HIS A 338 -15.59 4.19 16.60
CA HIS A 338 -15.01 3.00 16.01
C HIS A 338 -14.20 3.42 14.79
N VAL A 339 -12.91 3.10 14.77
CA VAL A 339 -12.00 3.56 13.70
C VAL A 339 -11.63 2.40 12.80
N VAL A 340 -11.87 2.54 11.50
CA VAL A 340 -11.41 1.60 10.48
C VAL A 340 -10.29 2.26 9.69
N ILE A 341 -9.13 1.59 9.62
CA ILE A 341 -7.99 2.08 8.86
C ILE A 341 -8.09 1.55 7.43
N ALA A 342 -8.25 2.46 6.47
CA ALA A 342 -8.36 2.17 5.06
C ALA A 342 -7.10 2.66 4.31
N ASP A 343 -6.17 1.75 4.05
CA ASP A 343 -4.96 2.03 3.27
C ASP A 343 -5.25 1.86 1.78
N ALA A 344 -5.15 2.96 1.03
CA ALA A 344 -5.27 3.01 -0.43
C ALA A 344 -3.94 2.77 -1.15
N GLY A 345 -2.89 2.41 -0.41
CA GLY A 345 -1.57 2.15 -0.95
C GLY A 345 -0.80 3.43 -1.30
N GLN A 346 0.39 3.24 -1.87
CA GLN A 346 1.27 4.35 -2.22
C GLN A 346 0.57 5.34 -3.15
N ASP A 347 0.64 6.62 -2.81
CA ASP A 347 0.06 7.71 -3.60
C ASP A 347 -1.45 7.50 -3.87
N VAL A 348 -2.12 6.80 -2.95
CA VAL A 348 -3.54 6.42 -2.98
C VAL A 348 -3.97 5.75 -4.29
N ALA A 349 -3.05 5.00 -4.92
CA ALA A 349 -3.27 4.34 -6.20
C ALA A 349 -4.50 3.40 -6.23
N HIS A 350 -4.93 2.90 -5.07
CA HIS A 350 -6.07 2.00 -4.92
C HIS A 350 -7.30 2.65 -4.26
N ALA A 351 -7.39 3.98 -4.19
CA ALA A 351 -8.48 4.68 -3.51
C ALA A 351 -9.88 4.26 -4.00
N ASP A 352 -10.09 4.11 -5.31
CA ASP A 352 -11.39 3.73 -5.88
C ASP A 352 -11.79 2.28 -5.52
N ASP A 353 -10.81 1.39 -5.44
CA ASP A 353 -11.04 0.00 -5.02
C ASP A 353 -11.35 -0.06 -3.52
N VAL A 354 -10.62 0.69 -2.71
CA VAL A 354 -10.88 0.81 -1.27
C VAL A 354 -12.26 1.43 -0.99
N ALA A 355 -12.66 2.48 -1.72
CA ALA A 355 -14.01 3.03 -1.65
C ALA A 355 -15.07 1.97 -1.95
N SER A 356 -14.85 1.12 -2.97
CA SER A 356 -15.74 0.00 -3.27
C SER A 356 -15.82 -1.01 -2.12
N MET A 357 -14.71 -1.28 -1.43
CA MET A 357 -14.71 -2.13 -0.23
C MET A 357 -15.51 -1.49 0.91
N ILE A 358 -15.34 -0.19 1.16
CA ILE A 358 -16.08 0.54 2.20
C ILE A 358 -17.58 0.43 1.94
N ILE A 359 -18.01 0.69 0.71
CA ILE A 359 -19.43 0.61 0.31
C ILE A 359 -19.97 -0.80 0.51
N HIS A 360 -19.22 -1.82 0.10
CA HIS A 360 -19.61 -3.22 0.28
C HIS A 360 -19.72 -3.62 1.76
N ARG A 361 -18.90 -3.02 2.62
CA ARG A 361 -18.89 -3.27 4.07
C ARG A 361 -19.79 -2.34 4.86
N ARG A 362 -20.51 -1.40 4.22
CA ARG A 362 -21.40 -0.44 4.89
C ARG A 362 -22.31 -1.08 5.96
N PRO A 363 -22.98 -2.23 5.74
CA PRO A 363 -23.82 -2.84 6.77
C PRO A 363 -23.06 -3.25 8.05
N ALA A 364 -21.78 -3.60 7.92
CA ALA A 364 -20.93 -3.98 9.06
C ALA A 364 -20.27 -2.76 9.72
N LEU A 365 -20.25 -1.61 9.04
CA LEU A 365 -19.68 -0.35 9.53
C LEU A 365 -20.67 0.47 10.36
N GLY A 366 -21.95 0.06 10.44
CA GLY A 366 -22.98 0.78 11.19
C GLY A 366 -23.58 1.98 10.44
N ASP A 367 -24.61 2.58 11.04
CA ASP A 367 -25.44 3.59 10.38
C ASP A 367 -24.83 5.01 10.40
N ARG A 368 -24.09 5.35 11.47
CA ARG A 368 -23.32 6.61 11.56
C ARG A 368 -21.92 6.39 11.00
N LEU A 369 -21.81 6.45 9.69
CA LEU A 369 -20.56 6.20 8.97
C LEU A 369 -20.07 7.48 8.28
N VAL A 370 -18.79 7.82 8.49
CA VAL A 370 -18.07 8.87 7.75
C VAL A 370 -16.74 8.34 7.24
N VAL A 371 -16.30 8.82 6.08
CA VAL A 371 -14.92 8.66 5.63
C VAL A 371 -14.16 9.95 5.90
N ILE A 372 -13.02 9.87 6.59
CA ILE A 372 -12.16 11.02 6.86
C ILE A 372 -10.80 10.82 6.19
N GLY A 373 -10.34 11.81 5.43
CA GLY A 373 -9.05 11.78 4.74
C GLY A 373 -9.16 11.92 3.23
N GLY A 374 -8.45 11.07 2.49
CA GLY A 374 -8.30 11.13 1.03
C GLY A 374 -6.84 11.15 0.55
N GLY A 375 -5.87 11.24 1.47
CA GLY A 375 -4.44 11.14 1.19
C GLY A 375 -3.91 12.24 0.26
N ASP A 376 -3.85 11.96 -1.04
CA ASP A 376 -3.39 12.89 -2.06
C ASP A 376 -4.56 13.33 -2.97
N SER A 377 -4.64 14.63 -3.29
CA SER A 377 -5.63 15.14 -4.26
C SER A 377 -5.27 14.72 -5.69
N ARG A 378 -5.69 13.52 -6.07
CA ARG A 378 -5.50 12.91 -7.39
C ARG A 378 -6.83 12.60 -8.03
N ASP A 379 -6.85 12.43 -9.34
CA ASP A 379 -8.05 12.02 -10.07
C ASP A 379 -8.70 10.73 -9.51
N ILE A 380 -7.87 9.75 -9.11
CA ILE A 380 -8.33 8.50 -8.49
C ILE A 380 -9.01 8.74 -7.14
N THR A 381 -8.50 9.68 -6.34
CA THR A 381 -9.10 10.10 -5.07
C THR A 381 -10.44 10.78 -5.31
N GLN A 382 -10.51 11.68 -6.29
CA GLN A 382 -11.75 12.35 -6.67
C GLN A 382 -12.82 11.34 -7.09
N ARG A 383 -12.45 10.31 -7.86
CA ARG A 383 -13.35 9.20 -8.22
C ARG A 383 -13.82 8.41 -7.00
N ALA A 384 -12.90 8.06 -6.10
CA ALA A 384 -13.21 7.33 -4.88
C ALA A 384 -14.20 8.11 -3.99
N ILE A 385 -13.97 9.41 -3.82
CA ILE A 385 -14.87 10.31 -3.07
C ILE A 385 -16.25 10.36 -3.73
N ASN A 386 -16.32 10.61 -5.04
CA ASN A 386 -17.60 10.63 -5.76
C ASN A 386 -18.36 9.31 -5.58
N ARG A 387 -17.68 8.17 -5.65
CA ARG A 387 -18.28 6.85 -5.43
C ARG A 387 -18.84 6.69 -4.01
N LEU A 388 -18.13 7.18 -2.99
CA LEU A 388 -18.61 7.17 -1.60
C LEU A 388 -19.87 8.05 -1.44
N LEU A 389 -19.86 9.24 -2.05
CA LEU A 389 -21.00 10.15 -2.02
C LEU A 389 -22.21 9.57 -2.80
N ASP A 390 -21.99 8.91 -3.93
CA ASP A 390 -23.05 8.19 -4.67
C ASP A 390 -23.68 7.09 -3.83
N ALA A 391 -22.89 6.48 -2.93
CA ALA A 391 -23.37 5.51 -1.96
C ALA A 391 -23.96 6.15 -0.69
N GLY A 392 -24.11 7.48 -0.62
CA GLY A 392 -24.65 8.20 0.53
C GLY A 392 -23.72 8.22 1.75
N ILE A 393 -22.42 8.00 1.57
CA ILE A 393 -21.42 8.04 2.65
C ILE A 393 -20.73 9.41 2.62
N PRO A 394 -20.89 10.24 3.67
CA PRO A 394 -20.23 11.54 3.74
C PRO A 394 -18.71 11.40 3.86
N VAL A 395 -18.00 12.38 3.30
CA VAL A 395 -16.54 12.45 3.30
C VAL A 395 -16.09 13.79 3.87
N ILE A 396 -15.25 13.77 4.90
CA ILE A 396 -14.59 14.96 5.42
C ILE A 396 -13.11 14.91 5.03
N ALA A 397 -12.67 15.90 4.29
CA ALA A 397 -11.28 16.03 3.84
C ALA A 397 -10.56 17.08 4.69
N PRO A 398 -9.80 16.67 5.73
CA PRO A 398 -9.12 17.61 6.62
C PRO A 398 -7.94 18.31 5.95
N ASN A 399 -7.39 17.74 4.88
CA ASN A 399 -6.10 18.13 4.28
C ASN A 399 -6.03 17.95 2.75
N LEU A 400 -7.16 17.78 2.05
CA LEU A 400 -7.16 17.87 0.58
C LEU A 400 -7.33 19.34 0.20
N LEU A 401 -6.35 19.88 -0.50
CA LEU A 401 -6.30 21.31 -0.85
C LEU A 401 -6.68 21.58 -2.32
N ALA A 402 -6.76 20.56 -3.17
CA ALA A 402 -7.11 20.79 -4.56
C ALA A 402 -8.53 21.37 -4.68
N ASP A 403 -8.78 22.02 -5.80
CA ASP A 403 -10.02 22.71 -6.11
C ASP A 403 -10.25 22.71 -7.63
N LEU A 404 -11.35 23.31 -8.06
CA LEU A 404 -11.69 23.44 -9.47
C LEU A 404 -11.25 24.80 -10.06
N GLY A 405 -10.27 25.47 -9.43
CA GLY A 405 -9.65 26.70 -9.93
C GLY A 405 -10.52 27.96 -9.85
N ALA A 406 -11.44 28.02 -8.89
CA ALA A 406 -12.31 29.17 -8.66
C ALA A 406 -12.75 29.25 -7.18
N PRO A 407 -13.11 30.46 -6.67
CA PRO A 407 -13.65 30.62 -5.33
C PRO A 407 -14.85 29.70 -5.08
N ASP A 408 -14.95 29.15 -3.87
CA ASP A 408 -16.07 28.30 -3.44
C ASP A 408 -16.29 27.01 -4.27
N HIS A 409 -15.31 26.60 -5.07
CA HIS A 409 -15.35 25.36 -5.84
C HIS A 409 -14.34 24.33 -5.29
N PRO A 410 -14.72 23.55 -4.26
CA PRO A 410 -13.82 22.62 -3.61
C PRO A 410 -13.46 21.44 -4.54
N PHE A 411 -12.55 20.58 -4.09
CA PHE A 411 -12.10 19.42 -4.86
C PHE A 411 -13.23 18.55 -5.41
N VAL A 412 -14.32 18.42 -4.65
CA VAL A 412 -15.57 17.76 -5.05
C VAL A 412 -16.75 18.65 -4.67
N ASP A 413 -17.36 19.31 -5.65
CA ASP A 413 -18.51 20.20 -5.42
C ASP A 413 -19.83 19.42 -5.35
N ARG A 414 -20.03 18.65 -4.27
CA ARG A 414 -21.24 17.85 -4.04
C ARG A 414 -21.63 17.84 -2.54
N PRO A 415 -22.94 17.77 -2.22
CA PRO A 415 -23.39 17.55 -0.86
C PRO A 415 -22.75 16.29 -0.24
N GLY A 416 -22.33 16.39 1.02
CA GLY A 416 -21.68 15.32 1.77
C GLY A 416 -20.15 15.34 1.69
N TYR A 417 -19.55 16.16 0.83
CA TYR A 417 -18.11 16.42 0.85
C TYR A 417 -17.80 17.71 1.61
N LEU A 418 -17.07 17.60 2.71
CA LEU A 418 -16.68 18.73 3.56
C LEU A 418 -15.16 18.87 3.55
N GLN A 419 -14.66 19.88 2.84
CA GLN A 419 -13.23 20.19 2.79
C GLN A 419 -12.91 21.21 3.88
N LEU A 420 -12.21 20.79 4.93
CA LEU A 420 -11.86 21.69 6.05
C LEU A 420 -10.64 22.54 5.74
N ALA A 421 -9.64 21.97 5.06
CA ALA A 421 -8.46 22.72 4.65
C ALA A 421 -8.82 23.81 3.63
N PRO A 422 -8.16 24.98 3.67
CA PRO A 422 -8.33 25.97 2.63
C PRO A 422 -8.02 25.38 1.24
N PRO A 423 -8.79 25.72 0.20
CA PRO A 423 -8.46 25.33 -1.17
C PRO A 423 -7.18 26.03 -1.65
N ASN A 424 -6.50 25.46 -2.66
CA ASN A 424 -5.30 26.00 -3.29
C ASN A 424 -5.49 27.45 -3.76
N TYR A 425 -6.67 27.80 -4.23
CA TYR A 425 -7.06 29.15 -4.59
C TYR A 425 -6.81 30.15 -3.43
N ALA A 426 -7.21 29.80 -2.21
CA ALA A 426 -7.01 30.65 -1.03
C ALA A 426 -5.51 30.82 -0.70
N TYR A 427 -4.71 29.76 -0.88
CA TYR A 427 -3.25 29.84 -0.73
C TYR A 427 -2.59 30.72 -1.79
N ALA A 428 -3.04 30.61 -3.04
CA ALA A 428 -2.52 31.41 -4.13
C ALA A 428 -2.83 32.90 -3.92
N GLU A 429 -4.07 33.24 -3.57
CA GLU A 429 -4.46 34.61 -3.27
C GLU A 429 -3.67 35.19 -2.08
N ASP A 430 -3.56 34.45 -0.98
CA ASP A 430 -2.83 34.91 0.20
C ASP A 430 -1.34 35.10 -0.09
N ALA A 431 -0.69 34.14 -0.75
CA ALA A 431 0.72 34.23 -1.11
C ALA A 431 0.99 35.45 -2.01
N VAL A 432 0.17 35.64 -3.05
CA VAL A 432 0.30 36.77 -3.98
C VAL A 432 0.01 38.10 -3.28
N ARG A 433 -0.99 38.16 -2.39
CA ARG A 433 -1.29 39.34 -1.57
C ARG A 433 -0.10 39.75 -0.70
N ARG A 434 0.50 38.78 0.01
CA ARG A 434 1.70 39.01 0.85
C ARG A 434 2.88 39.51 0.01
N LEU A 435 3.10 38.91 -1.16
CA LEU A 435 4.14 39.33 -2.09
C LEU A 435 3.92 40.74 -2.63
N ALA A 436 2.69 41.10 -2.98
CA ALA A 436 2.35 42.45 -3.46
C ALA A 436 2.60 43.51 -2.37
N GLN A 437 2.33 43.20 -1.11
CA GLN A 437 2.64 44.09 0.01
C GLN A 437 4.15 44.22 0.27
N ALA A 438 4.89 43.10 0.22
CA ALA A 438 6.34 43.10 0.39
C ALA A 438 7.08 43.78 -0.78
N TYR A 439 6.53 43.68 -2.00
CA TYR A 439 7.11 44.20 -3.23
C TYR A 439 6.11 45.09 -4.00
N PRO A 440 5.79 46.29 -3.47
CA PRO A 440 4.75 47.17 -4.04
C PRO A 440 5.12 47.74 -5.42
N LYS A 441 6.39 47.63 -5.84
CA LYS A 441 6.87 48.04 -7.17
C LYS A 441 6.75 46.92 -8.22
N GLY A 442 6.19 45.77 -7.85
CA GLY A 442 6.11 44.57 -8.68
C GLY A 442 7.16 43.52 -8.31
N PHE A 443 6.84 42.28 -8.64
CA PHE A 443 7.68 41.10 -8.48
C PHE A 443 7.48 40.14 -9.67
N ARG A 444 8.41 39.20 -9.85
CA ARG A 444 8.23 38.06 -10.75
C ARG A 444 8.09 36.78 -9.93
N LEU A 445 7.01 36.04 -10.11
CA LEU A 445 6.81 34.73 -9.48
C LEU A 445 7.17 33.60 -10.44
N ASP A 446 8.25 32.89 -10.12
CA ASP A 446 8.67 31.70 -10.86
C ASP A 446 8.08 30.48 -10.14
N VAL A 447 7.09 29.82 -10.73
CA VAL A 447 6.39 28.70 -10.11
C VAL A 447 6.96 27.39 -10.67
N TYR A 448 7.68 26.63 -9.85
CA TYR A 448 8.18 25.30 -10.23
C TYR A 448 7.17 24.20 -9.89
N GLN A 449 6.86 23.40 -10.91
CA GLN A 449 6.06 22.19 -10.79
C GLN A 449 6.36 21.29 -11.98
N GLN A 450 6.63 20.01 -11.74
CA GLN A 450 6.71 19.02 -12.80
C GLN A 450 5.30 18.51 -13.15
N PRO A 451 4.81 18.75 -14.39
CA PRO A 451 3.46 18.36 -14.77
C PRO A 451 3.21 16.86 -14.60
N SER A 452 2.13 16.52 -13.91
CA SER A 452 1.62 15.16 -13.77
C SER A 452 0.11 15.18 -14.05
N PRO A 453 -0.37 14.49 -15.10
CA PRO A 453 -1.75 14.64 -15.57
C PRO A 453 -2.82 14.16 -14.57
N THR A 454 -2.43 13.31 -13.61
CA THR A 454 -3.33 12.78 -12.58
C THR A 454 -3.26 13.57 -11.26
N ASP A 455 -2.31 14.51 -11.15
CA ASP A 455 -2.08 15.28 -9.93
C ASP A 455 -2.88 16.58 -9.95
N GLN A 456 -4.09 16.50 -9.40
CA GLN A 456 -5.01 17.65 -9.35
C GLN A 456 -4.52 18.72 -8.36
N TYR A 457 -3.81 18.31 -7.30
CA TYR A 457 -3.23 19.23 -6.33
C TYR A 457 -2.24 20.20 -6.95
N THR A 458 -1.17 19.68 -7.57
CA THR A 458 -0.11 20.55 -8.10
C THR A 458 -0.59 21.33 -9.32
N THR A 459 -1.48 20.72 -10.12
CA THR A 459 -2.06 21.37 -11.30
C THR A 459 -2.96 22.55 -10.92
N SER A 460 -3.87 22.40 -9.95
CA SER A 460 -4.75 23.50 -9.56
C SER A 460 -3.96 24.64 -8.90
N LEU A 461 -3.02 24.32 -8.00
CA LEU A 461 -2.16 25.31 -7.34
C LEU A 461 -1.37 26.18 -8.33
N VAL A 462 -0.76 25.58 -9.35
CA VAL A 462 -0.03 26.34 -10.38
C VAL A 462 -0.99 27.29 -11.11
N ASN A 463 -2.17 26.80 -11.51
CA ASN A 463 -3.14 27.61 -12.22
C ASN A 463 -3.63 28.79 -11.38
N ASP A 464 -3.88 28.56 -10.09
CA ASP A 464 -4.35 29.58 -9.15
C ASP A 464 -3.27 30.62 -8.88
N LEU A 465 -2.00 30.22 -8.68
CA LEU A 465 -0.88 31.15 -8.51
C LEU A 465 -0.71 32.04 -9.75
N LEU A 466 -0.75 31.45 -10.95
CA LEU A 466 -0.68 32.22 -12.20
C LEU A 466 -1.89 33.14 -12.35
N GLY A 467 -3.09 32.69 -11.97
CA GLY A 467 -4.32 33.46 -11.97
C GLY A 467 -4.26 34.66 -11.03
N ALA A 468 -3.87 34.43 -9.77
CA ALA A 468 -3.76 35.45 -8.73
C ALA A 468 -2.73 36.53 -9.10
N VAL A 469 -1.56 36.17 -9.64
CA VAL A 469 -0.56 37.16 -10.07
C VAL A 469 -1.07 38.02 -11.23
N ARG A 470 -1.84 37.47 -12.18
CA ARG A 470 -2.41 38.26 -13.29
C ARG A 470 -3.32 39.39 -12.80
N GLN A 471 -3.93 39.25 -11.63
CA GLN A 471 -4.78 40.27 -11.02
C GLN A 471 -4.02 41.37 -10.27
N GLN A 472 -2.67 41.30 -10.20
CA GLN A 472 -1.83 42.20 -9.40
C GLN A 472 -0.74 42.90 -10.22
N PRO A 473 -1.07 43.75 -11.21
CA PRO A 473 -0.05 44.51 -11.95
C PRO A 473 0.71 45.47 -11.01
N PRO A 474 2.04 45.66 -11.19
CA PRO A 474 2.87 45.21 -12.30
C PRO A 474 3.56 43.84 -12.06
N ALA A 475 3.03 42.97 -11.20
CA ALA A 475 3.59 41.64 -10.99
C ALA A 475 3.43 40.74 -12.23
N THR A 476 4.35 39.78 -12.37
CA THR A 476 4.36 38.81 -13.47
C THR A 476 4.62 37.41 -12.94
N ALA A 477 4.21 36.37 -13.65
CA ALA A 477 4.50 34.99 -13.27
C ALA A 477 4.88 34.12 -14.47
N ARG A 478 5.74 33.13 -14.26
CA ARG A 478 6.06 32.06 -15.23
C ARG A 478 5.99 30.68 -14.58
N HIS A 479 5.49 29.70 -15.33
CA HIS A 479 5.51 28.29 -14.93
C HIS A 479 6.80 27.62 -15.42
N LEU A 480 7.57 27.08 -14.48
CA LEU A 480 8.77 26.29 -14.72
C LEU A 480 8.39 24.80 -14.70
N THR A 481 8.08 24.24 -15.88
CA THR A 481 7.61 22.85 -16.04
C THR A 481 8.70 21.78 -15.87
N SER A 482 9.94 22.18 -15.59
CA SER A 482 11.10 21.31 -15.46
C SER A 482 12.14 22.01 -14.60
N ILE A 483 12.89 21.23 -13.82
CA ILE A 483 13.85 21.72 -12.84
C ILE A 483 15.02 22.47 -13.49
N ASP A 484 15.40 22.09 -14.70
CA ASP A 484 16.48 22.73 -15.46
C ASP A 484 16.14 24.17 -15.88
N ARG A 485 14.86 24.56 -15.82
CA ARG A 485 14.41 25.92 -16.10
C ARG A 485 14.58 26.87 -14.92
N ILE A 486 14.96 26.37 -13.74
CA ILE A 486 15.43 27.21 -12.64
C ILE A 486 16.82 27.72 -13.06
N ASP A 487 16.93 29.04 -13.18
CA ASP A 487 18.10 29.77 -13.69
C ASP A 487 18.55 30.85 -12.69
N ASP A 488 19.72 31.46 -12.94
CA ASP A 488 20.39 32.39 -12.03
C ASP A 488 19.62 33.69 -11.77
N SER A 489 18.56 33.95 -12.54
CA SER A 489 17.73 35.13 -12.37
C SER A 489 16.85 35.11 -11.10
N ILE A 490 16.83 34.00 -10.35
CA ILE A 490 16.17 33.89 -9.03
C ILE A 490 17.08 34.27 -7.85
N CYS A 491 18.37 34.51 -8.10
CA CYS A 491 19.36 34.73 -7.05
C CYS A 491 19.41 36.20 -6.58
N GLU A 492 19.79 36.46 -5.32
CA GLU A 492 19.79 37.83 -4.74
C GLU A 492 20.70 38.83 -5.47
N SER A 493 21.71 38.33 -6.19
CA SER A 493 22.70 39.11 -6.92
C SER A 493 22.14 39.82 -8.18
N ASP A 494 20.99 39.39 -8.71
CA ASP A 494 20.34 40.03 -9.87
C ASP A 494 19.58 41.31 -9.44
N LYS A 495 20.29 42.44 -9.40
CA LYS A 495 19.76 43.75 -8.96
C LYS A 495 19.07 44.56 -10.07
N GLY A 496 19.11 44.10 -11.32
CA GLY A 496 18.66 44.86 -12.50
C GLY A 496 17.17 44.69 -12.85
N ARG A 497 16.44 43.85 -12.12
CA ARG A 497 15.08 43.40 -12.44
C ARG A 497 14.16 43.47 -11.22
N PRO A 498 12.82 43.42 -11.39
CA PRO A 498 11.91 43.16 -10.28
C PRO A 498 12.35 41.90 -9.52
N PRO A 499 12.21 41.87 -8.19
CA PRO A 499 12.61 40.72 -7.39
C PRO A 499 11.92 39.45 -7.88
N ALA A 500 12.71 38.43 -8.19
CA ALA A 500 12.23 37.11 -8.56
C ALA A 500 12.00 36.28 -7.29
N VAL A 501 10.78 35.77 -7.14
CA VAL A 501 10.38 34.87 -6.05
C VAL A 501 10.18 33.50 -6.65
N LEU A 502 10.81 32.47 -6.06
CA LEU A 502 10.66 31.10 -6.50
C LEU A 502 9.60 30.40 -5.64
N TYR A 503 8.54 29.90 -6.26
CA TYR A 503 7.48 29.15 -5.59
C TYR A 503 7.60 27.66 -5.93
N PHE A 504 7.76 26.80 -4.93
CA PHE A 504 7.67 25.35 -5.08
C PHE A 504 6.21 24.89 -4.95
N ALA A 505 5.62 24.46 -6.07
CA ALA A 505 4.22 24.02 -6.17
C ALA A 505 4.13 22.53 -6.58
N ASP A 506 5.06 21.71 -6.08
CA ASP A 506 5.17 20.29 -6.41
C ASP A 506 5.02 19.41 -5.14
N ARG A 507 5.01 18.09 -5.31
CA ARG A 507 4.96 17.14 -4.20
C ARG A 507 6.28 17.15 -3.45
N TRP A 508 6.20 17.09 -2.11
CA TRP A 508 7.32 17.13 -1.19
C TRP A 508 8.45 16.11 -1.46
N THR A 509 8.14 15.00 -2.13
CA THR A 509 9.12 14.01 -2.59
C THR A 509 10.13 14.56 -3.60
N ARG A 510 9.79 15.65 -4.32
CA ARG A 510 10.67 16.35 -5.27
C ARG A 510 11.43 17.52 -4.65
N PHE A 511 11.16 17.85 -3.38
CA PHE A 511 11.72 19.05 -2.75
C PHE A 511 13.24 19.00 -2.59
N ALA A 512 13.81 17.81 -2.32
CA ALA A 512 15.26 17.64 -2.23
C ALA A 512 15.97 17.96 -3.56
N GLU A 513 15.43 17.47 -4.68
CA GLU A 513 15.93 17.74 -6.03
C GLU A 513 15.86 19.25 -6.33
N PHE A 514 14.73 19.88 -6.00
CA PHE A 514 14.52 21.31 -6.13
C PHE A 514 15.55 22.13 -5.34
N VAL A 515 15.78 21.79 -4.06
CA VAL A 515 16.79 22.46 -3.23
C VAL A 515 18.19 22.33 -3.84
N GLN A 516 18.56 21.13 -4.28
CA GLN A 516 19.85 20.89 -4.92
C GLN A 516 20.02 21.80 -6.14
N ARG A 517 18.99 21.89 -7.00
CA ARG A 517 19.04 22.75 -8.18
C ARG A 517 19.21 24.22 -7.83
N VAL A 518 18.48 24.72 -6.83
CA VAL A 518 18.61 26.13 -6.38
C VAL A 518 20.02 26.41 -5.86
N ASN A 519 20.62 25.46 -5.14
CA ASN A 519 22.01 25.58 -4.67
C ASN A 519 23.02 25.57 -5.82
N GLU A 520 22.84 24.70 -6.82
CA GLU A 520 23.71 24.66 -8.01
C GLU A 520 23.70 25.98 -8.79
N VAL A 521 22.53 26.62 -8.86
CA VAL A 521 22.32 27.84 -9.64
C VAL A 521 22.77 29.09 -8.88
N CYS A 522 22.39 29.22 -7.61
CA CYS A 522 22.71 30.43 -6.84
C CYS A 522 24.02 30.36 -6.07
N GLY A 523 24.51 29.16 -5.76
CA GLY A 523 25.63 28.97 -4.84
C GLY A 523 25.47 29.81 -3.58
N HIS A 524 26.50 30.60 -3.26
CA HIS A 524 26.48 31.51 -2.11
C HIS A 524 25.60 32.75 -2.28
N SER A 525 25.13 33.08 -3.49
CA SER A 525 24.26 34.24 -3.72
C SER A 525 22.86 34.05 -3.12
N ARG A 526 22.45 32.80 -2.85
CA ARG A 526 21.13 32.38 -2.35
C ARG A 526 19.95 32.83 -3.25
N PRO A 527 18.81 32.13 -3.22
CA PRO A 527 17.58 32.65 -3.82
C PRO A 527 17.09 33.88 -3.03
N ARG A 528 16.46 34.83 -3.71
CA ARG A 528 15.90 36.04 -3.09
C ARG A 528 14.81 35.74 -2.06
N LEU A 529 13.91 34.84 -2.44
CA LEU A 529 12.82 34.35 -1.61
C LEU A 529 12.33 33.04 -2.19
N VAL A 530 12.22 32.03 -1.33
CA VAL A 530 11.56 30.77 -1.67
C VAL A 530 10.28 30.65 -0.86
N ILE A 531 9.19 30.41 -1.57
CA ILE A 531 7.90 30.06 -1.01
C ILE A 531 7.57 28.63 -1.40
N ALA A 532 6.90 27.89 -0.54
CA ALA A 532 6.32 26.60 -0.86
C ALA A 532 4.90 26.48 -0.27
N ASP A 533 4.22 25.40 -0.64
CA ASP A 533 2.93 25.03 -0.04
C ASP A 533 3.11 24.05 1.14
N VAL A 534 1.97 23.59 1.67
CA VAL A 534 1.89 22.67 2.82
C VAL A 534 2.45 21.27 2.54
N SER A 535 2.62 20.89 1.28
CA SER A 535 3.28 19.64 0.91
C SER A 535 4.67 19.60 1.55
N VAL A 536 5.41 20.73 1.52
CA VAL A 536 6.74 20.84 2.11
C VAL A 536 6.73 20.61 3.62
N SER A 537 5.61 20.81 4.33
CA SER A 537 5.50 20.44 5.75
C SER A 537 5.79 18.94 5.97
N ARG A 538 5.46 18.04 5.02
CA ARG A 538 5.83 16.62 5.12
C ARG A 538 7.34 16.41 5.02
N PHE A 539 8.00 17.15 4.13
CA PHE A 539 9.47 17.16 4.04
C PHE A 539 10.09 17.73 5.31
N MET A 540 9.55 18.86 5.82
CA MET A 540 10.00 19.52 7.04
C MET A 540 9.72 18.71 8.29
N ALA A 541 8.79 17.75 8.28
CA ALA A 541 8.59 16.80 9.36
C ALA A 541 9.51 15.56 9.25
N ASN A 542 9.94 15.17 8.05
CA ASN A 542 10.81 14.01 7.82
C ASN A 542 12.29 14.29 8.13
N TYR A 543 12.77 13.82 9.29
CA TYR A 543 14.16 14.01 9.72
C TYR A 543 15.20 13.46 8.74
N GLN A 544 14.92 12.32 8.12
CA GLN A 544 15.89 11.67 7.22
C GLN A 544 16.12 12.51 5.96
N LEU A 545 15.06 13.12 5.44
CA LEU A 545 15.17 14.00 4.27
C LEU A 545 15.79 15.35 4.59
N ARG A 546 15.52 15.91 5.77
CA ARG A 546 16.19 17.14 6.21
C ARG A 546 17.68 16.94 6.47
N ALA A 547 18.06 15.82 7.09
CA ALA A 547 19.46 15.53 7.43
C ALA A 547 20.37 15.42 6.19
N VAL A 548 19.80 15.18 5.01
CA VAL A 548 20.52 15.14 3.74
C VAL A 548 20.28 16.38 2.86
N SER A 549 19.49 17.34 3.33
CA SER A 549 19.23 18.60 2.62
C SER A 549 20.43 19.54 2.74
N THR A 550 20.80 20.19 1.65
CA THR A 550 21.91 21.15 1.58
C THR A 550 21.45 22.60 1.45
N ALA A 551 20.16 22.91 1.67
CA ALA A 551 19.61 24.26 1.50
C ALA A 551 20.29 25.28 2.44
N ASP A 552 21.19 26.12 1.90
CA ASP A 552 21.90 27.21 2.61
C ASP A 552 21.01 28.40 3.01
N TRP A 553 19.70 28.27 2.86
CA TRP A 553 18.72 29.33 2.89
C TRP A 553 17.39 28.82 3.44
N ALA A 554 16.61 29.73 4.00
CA ALA A 554 15.33 29.40 4.62
C ALA A 554 14.16 29.41 3.61
N VAL A 555 13.14 28.62 3.88
CA VAL A 555 11.94 28.46 3.06
C VAL A 555 10.77 29.04 3.84
N ASN A 556 9.94 29.87 3.20
CA ASN A 556 8.60 30.15 3.74
C ASN A 556 7.64 29.14 3.12
N TYR A 557 6.79 28.50 3.90
CA TYR A 557 5.77 27.61 3.36
C TYR A 557 4.43 27.89 3.99
N ASN A 558 3.40 27.78 3.18
CA ASN A 558 2.04 27.87 3.67
C ASN A 558 1.66 26.57 4.37
N VAL A 559 0.88 26.64 5.44
CA VAL A 559 0.31 25.46 6.10
C VAL A 559 -1.20 25.52 6.12
N SER A 560 -1.83 24.35 6.11
CA SER A 560 -3.25 24.19 6.40
C SER A 560 -3.41 23.94 7.86
N GLY A 561 -4.15 24.80 8.54
CA GLY A 561 -4.44 24.55 9.92
C GLY A 561 -3.89 25.59 10.86
N PRO A 562 -4.41 25.58 12.07
CA PRO A 562 -3.92 26.39 13.16
C PRO A 562 -2.63 25.77 13.69
N GLY A 563 -1.66 26.60 14.07
CA GLY A 563 -0.59 26.13 14.96
C GLY A 563 -1.18 25.80 16.33
N CYS A 564 -0.41 25.11 17.18
CA CYS A 564 -0.86 24.86 18.54
C CYS A 564 -1.19 26.15 19.32
N ALA A 565 -0.50 27.25 19.00
CA ALA A 565 -0.75 28.59 19.53
C ALA A 565 -2.21 29.04 19.37
N ASP A 566 -2.87 28.60 18.31
CA ASP A 566 -4.22 29.02 17.93
C ASP A 566 -5.31 28.20 18.63
N LEU A 567 -4.97 27.13 19.35
CA LEU A 567 -5.95 26.32 20.09
C LEU A 567 -6.61 27.14 21.20
N THR A 568 -7.92 26.99 21.41
CA THR A 568 -8.56 27.51 22.63
C THR A 568 -7.88 26.93 23.89
N ALA A 569 -7.97 27.63 25.01
CA ALA A 569 -7.38 27.15 26.27
C ALA A 569 -7.92 25.78 26.69
N GLU A 570 -9.20 25.51 26.40
CA GLU A 570 -9.84 24.23 26.65
C GLU A 570 -9.33 23.14 25.69
N ALA A 571 -9.36 23.38 24.38
CA ALA A 571 -8.89 22.41 23.40
C ALA A 571 -7.42 22.04 23.61
N TYR A 572 -6.58 23.01 23.96
CA TYR A 572 -5.18 22.76 24.31
C TYR A 572 -5.03 21.87 25.54
N ARG A 573 -5.77 22.13 26.63
CA ARG A 573 -5.71 21.28 27.83
C ARG A 573 -6.14 19.85 27.53
N THR A 574 -7.22 19.69 26.76
CA THR A 574 -7.71 18.37 26.34
C THR A 574 -6.67 17.65 25.51
N LEU A 575 -6.13 18.30 24.48
CA LEU A 575 -5.18 17.68 23.58
C LEU A 575 -3.84 17.38 24.28
N ALA A 576 -3.33 18.30 25.10
CA ALA A 576 -2.13 18.05 25.91
C ALA A 576 -2.33 16.86 26.85
N HIS A 577 -3.49 16.76 27.50
CA HIS A 577 -3.83 15.62 28.35
C HIS A 577 -3.83 14.30 27.56
N GLU A 578 -4.45 14.25 26.39
CA GLU A 578 -4.46 13.04 25.55
C GLU A 578 -3.07 12.67 25.03
N ILE A 579 -2.24 13.66 24.65
CA ILE A 579 -0.86 13.45 24.24
C ILE A 579 -0.04 12.84 25.39
N GLU A 580 -0.16 13.39 26.60
CA GLU A 580 0.55 12.91 27.79
C GLU A 580 0.07 11.52 28.21
N LYS A 581 -1.23 11.26 28.15
CA LYS A 581 -1.85 9.95 28.41
C LYS A 581 -1.29 8.87 27.49
N GLN A 582 -0.96 9.21 26.24
CA GLN A 582 -0.37 8.31 25.25
C GLN A 582 1.15 8.48 25.10
N GLY A 583 1.82 9.14 26.06
CA GLY A 583 3.22 9.54 25.96
C GLY A 583 4.21 8.40 25.73
N ASP A 584 3.89 7.19 26.19
CA ASP A 584 4.66 5.96 25.96
C ASP A 584 4.67 5.56 24.47
N LEU A 585 3.53 5.65 23.82
CA LEU A 585 3.32 5.30 22.41
C LEU A 585 4.03 6.27 21.47
N VAL A 586 4.02 7.55 21.81
CA VAL A 586 4.73 8.62 21.09
C VAL A 586 6.15 8.86 21.58
N ARG A 587 6.64 8.05 22.53
CA ARG A 587 8.01 8.13 23.09
C ARG A 587 8.42 9.53 23.55
N LEU A 588 7.45 10.31 24.04
CA LEU A 588 7.70 11.67 24.49
C LEU A 588 8.55 11.66 25.76
N LYS A 589 9.61 12.46 25.77
CA LYS A 589 10.47 12.67 26.94
C LYS A 589 10.07 13.96 27.66
N GLY A 590 9.07 13.87 28.53
CA GLY A 590 8.59 15.00 29.35
C GLY A 590 7.18 15.48 28.96
N PRO A 591 6.69 16.54 29.63
CA PRO A 591 5.35 17.08 29.37
C PRO A 591 5.28 17.70 27.98
N PHE A 592 4.09 17.64 27.38
CA PHE A 592 3.84 18.30 26.11
C PHE A 592 3.55 19.79 26.35
N ALA A 593 4.24 20.68 25.62
CA ALA A 593 3.96 22.10 25.67
C ALA A 593 4.25 22.79 24.35
N CYS A 594 3.34 23.64 23.91
CA CYS A 594 3.52 24.41 22.69
C CYS A 594 4.48 25.56 22.92
N ALA A 595 5.30 25.90 21.92
CA ALA A 595 6.47 26.74 22.05
C ALA A 595 6.15 28.13 22.54
N ASP A 596 5.01 28.69 22.15
CA ASP A 596 4.53 29.99 22.61
C ASP A 596 3.87 29.94 24.00
N ARG A 597 3.49 28.74 24.46
CA ARG A 597 2.92 28.46 25.80
C ARG A 597 3.92 27.86 26.77
N ALA A 598 5.10 27.47 26.28
CA ALA A 598 6.10 26.74 27.04
C ALA A 598 6.89 27.68 27.98
N PRO A 599 7.20 27.25 29.21
CA PRO A 599 8.13 27.97 30.06
C PRO A 599 9.50 28.12 29.37
N GLY A 600 9.97 29.36 29.20
CA GLY A 600 11.25 29.68 28.54
C GLY A 600 11.13 30.13 27.08
N ALA A 601 9.91 30.22 26.54
CA ALA A 601 9.65 30.82 25.24
C ALA A 601 10.10 32.29 25.20
N VAL A 602 10.87 32.68 24.19
CA VAL A 602 11.25 34.09 23.96
C VAL A 602 10.67 34.50 22.62
N ASN A 603 9.78 35.49 22.59
CA ASN A 603 9.06 35.92 21.37
C ASN A 603 8.29 34.79 20.66
N GLY A 604 7.72 33.86 21.43
CA GLY A 604 7.05 32.67 20.91
C GLY A 604 7.99 31.62 20.33
N LEU A 605 9.30 31.78 20.53
CA LEU A 605 10.32 30.86 20.05
C LEU A 605 10.77 29.95 21.19
N LEU A 606 10.68 28.64 21.00
CA LEU A 606 11.27 27.65 21.89
C LEU A 606 12.50 27.03 21.21
N ARG A 607 13.68 27.21 21.82
CA ARG A 607 14.96 26.96 21.15
C ARG A 607 15.38 25.53 20.90
N ASP A 608 14.65 24.64 21.51
CA ASP A 608 14.79 23.21 21.42
C ASP A 608 13.50 22.58 20.89
N ALA A 609 12.63 23.33 20.18
CA ALA A 609 11.39 22.79 19.63
C ALA A 609 11.60 21.91 18.38
N CYS A 610 10.69 20.97 18.17
CA CYS A 610 10.56 20.21 16.93
C CYS A 610 9.12 19.67 16.77
N PRO A 611 8.74 19.20 15.59
CA PRO A 611 7.48 18.49 15.40
C PRO A 611 7.36 17.32 16.36
N LEU A 612 6.13 17.02 16.79
CA LEU A 612 5.84 15.90 17.70
C LEU A 612 6.54 14.61 17.26
N ASP A 613 6.58 14.38 15.96
CA ASP A 613 7.19 13.20 15.39
C ASP A 613 8.74 13.18 15.47
N ALA A 614 9.37 14.34 15.27
CA ALA A 614 10.81 14.47 15.44
C ALA A 614 11.21 14.24 16.91
N ALA A 615 10.41 14.75 17.86
CA ALA A 615 10.60 14.50 19.29
C ALA A 615 10.42 13.03 19.67
N ALA A 616 9.61 12.27 18.93
CA ALA A 616 9.33 10.85 19.18
C ALA A 616 10.45 9.91 18.67
N LYS A 617 11.10 10.25 17.54
CA LYS A 617 12.02 9.33 16.83
C LYS A 617 13.48 9.36 17.29
N LEU A 618 13.89 10.33 18.12
CA LEU A 618 15.22 10.53 18.75
C LEU A 618 16.30 9.46 18.49
N THR A 619 17.14 9.66 17.46
CA THR A 619 18.43 8.96 17.30
C THR A 619 19.67 9.85 17.43
N SER A 620 19.56 11.16 17.70
CA SER A 620 20.77 12.00 17.84
C SER A 620 20.70 13.16 18.82
N GLN A 621 19.58 13.85 19.06
CA GLN A 621 19.50 14.91 20.08
C GLN A 621 18.06 15.15 20.60
N PRO A 622 17.87 15.43 21.91
CA PRO A 622 16.55 15.71 22.50
C PRO A 622 16.02 17.09 22.09
N CYS A 623 14.82 17.13 21.50
CA CYS A 623 14.03 18.33 21.26
C CYS A 623 12.64 18.21 21.93
N ARG A 624 12.03 19.34 22.31
CA ARG A 624 10.68 19.45 22.87
C ARG A 624 9.64 19.43 21.75
N ALA A 625 8.63 18.57 21.88
CA ALA A 625 7.52 18.52 20.93
C ALA A 625 6.74 19.83 20.95
N ASN A 626 6.50 20.41 19.77
CA ASN A 626 5.88 21.73 19.61
C ASN A 626 4.81 21.81 18.51
N ASP A 627 4.98 21.10 17.39
CA ASP A 627 4.02 21.21 16.27
C ASP A 627 2.92 20.13 16.34
N LEU A 628 1.68 20.58 16.17
CA LEU A 628 0.43 19.82 16.10
C LEU A 628 -0.42 20.18 14.86
N GLY A 629 -0.03 21.21 14.10
CA GLY A 629 -1.00 22.08 13.44
C GLY A 629 -1.50 21.63 12.08
N THR A 630 -0.65 20.97 11.30
CA THR A 630 -0.95 20.78 9.87
C THR A 630 -1.89 19.59 9.61
N TYR A 631 -1.78 18.54 10.42
CA TYR A 631 -2.43 17.25 10.15
C TYR A 631 -3.22 16.71 11.34
N LEU A 632 -2.75 16.94 12.57
CA LEU A 632 -3.39 16.42 13.77
C LEU A 632 -4.65 17.23 14.11
N ILE A 633 -4.55 18.55 14.23
CA ILE A 633 -5.69 19.41 14.58
C ILE A 633 -6.84 19.30 13.56
N PRO A 634 -6.61 19.40 12.24
CA PRO A 634 -7.70 19.27 11.27
C PRO A 634 -8.37 17.89 11.28
N ALA A 635 -7.62 16.81 11.52
CA ALA A 635 -8.18 15.46 11.63
C ALA A 635 -8.99 15.28 12.92
N TRP A 636 -8.52 15.86 14.03
CA TRP A 636 -9.25 15.88 15.30
C TRP A 636 -10.59 16.60 15.15
N ASP A 637 -10.58 17.79 14.55
CA ASP A 637 -11.78 18.57 14.30
C ASP A 637 -12.71 17.90 13.29
N ALA A 638 -12.18 17.17 12.30
CA ALA A 638 -12.99 16.36 11.39
C ALA A 638 -13.80 15.27 12.13
N VAL A 639 -13.21 14.60 13.12
CA VAL A 639 -13.92 13.58 13.91
C VAL A 639 -15.01 14.23 14.78
N ARG A 640 -14.69 15.33 15.46
CA ARG A 640 -15.66 16.04 16.32
C ARG A 640 -16.80 16.63 15.48
N LEU A 641 -16.50 17.17 14.31
CA LEU A 641 -17.48 17.65 13.35
C LEU A 641 -18.38 16.50 12.88
N ALA A 642 -17.81 15.33 12.56
CA ALA A 642 -18.59 14.18 12.15
C ALA A 642 -19.54 13.69 13.26
N ASP A 643 -19.10 13.64 14.52
CA ASP A 643 -19.96 13.25 15.64
C ASP A 643 -21.10 14.25 15.84
N ALA A 644 -20.83 15.55 15.75
CA ALA A 644 -21.87 16.58 15.87
C ALA A 644 -22.85 16.60 14.68
N LEU A 645 -22.36 16.29 13.48
CA LEU A 645 -23.11 16.41 12.23
C LEU A 645 -23.99 15.19 11.93
N LEU A 646 -23.51 13.98 12.21
CA LEU A 646 -24.19 12.76 11.78
C LEU A 646 -25.28 12.33 12.78
N PRO A 647 -26.55 12.27 12.35
CA PRO A 647 -27.65 11.87 13.23
C PRO A 647 -27.54 10.39 13.63
N ALA A 648 -28.11 10.02 14.77
CA ALA A 648 -28.12 8.63 15.24
C ALA A 648 -28.87 7.67 14.31
N GLU A 649 -29.82 8.17 13.52
CA GLU A 649 -30.53 7.42 12.49
C GLU A 649 -30.37 8.11 11.12
N PRO A 650 -30.08 7.37 10.04
CA PRO A 650 -29.87 7.95 8.72
C PRO A 650 -31.19 8.48 8.14
N ALA A 651 -31.16 9.70 7.60
CA ALA A 651 -32.35 10.43 7.12
C ALA A 651 -32.94 9.94 5.77
N GLY A 652 -32.81 8.66 5.43
CA GLY A 652 -33.30 8.09 4.16
C GLY A 652 -32.50 8.52 2.91
N GLU A 653 -33.13 8.47 1.73
CA GLU A 653 -32.47 8.67 0.41
C GLU A 653 -31.79 10.05 0.24
N ASN A 654 -32.15 11.06 1.04
CA ASN A 654 -31.59 12.42 0.98
C ASN A 654 -30.56 12.70 2.09
N GLN A 655 -29.90 11.67 2.63
CA GLN A 655 -29.00 11.78 3.78
C GLN A 655 -27.95 12.91 3.62
N LEU A 656 -27.25 12.98 2.48
CA LEU A 656 -26.16 13.94 2.28
C LEU A 656 -26.64 15.40 2.24
N THR A 657 -27.75 15.67 1.54
CA THR A 657 -28.35 17.02 1.47
C THR A 657 -29.06 17.41 2.76
N SER A 658 -29.37 16.44 3.64
CA SER A 658 -30.00 16.73 4.94
C SER A 658 -29.01 17.16 6.01
N LEU A 659 -27.70 16.99 5.78
CA LEU A 659 -26.65 17.36 6.73
C LEU A 659 -26.67 18.88 6.95
N ASN A 660 -26.96 19.29 8.18
CA ASN A 660 -27.04 20.68 8.57
C ASN A 660 -26.52 20.86 10.00
N LEU A 661 -25.58 21.79 10.17
CA LEU A 661 -25.00 22.15 11.45
C LEU A 661 -24.72 23.67 11.42
N PRO A 662 -25.64 24.49 11.95
CA PRO A 662 -25.60 25.95 11.77
C PRO A 662 -24.44 26.61 12.51
N LYS A 663 -23.90 25.96 13.55
CA LYS A 663 -22.76 26.45 14.31
C LYS A 663 -22.04 25.29 14.98
N PHE A 664 -20.78 25.08 14.61
CA PHE A 664 -19.88 24.18 15.30
C PHE A 664 -18.54 24.86 15.56
N VAL A 665 -18.08 24.84 16.80
CA VAL A 665 -16.83 25.51 17.20
C VAL A 665 -15.67 24.52 17.11
N LEU A 666 -14.75 24.80 16.20
CA LEU A 666 -13.51 24.05 16.03
C LEU A 666 -12.59 24.20 17.25
N SER A 667 -11.55 23.38 17.31
CA SER A 667 -10.56 23.43 18.40
C SER A 667 -9.86 24.79 18.55
N THR A 668 -9.82 25.60 17.48
CA THR A 668 -9.33 26.98 17.47
C THR A 668 -10.29 28.03 17.98
N GLY A 669 -11.58 27.72 18.05
CA GLY A 669 -12.62 28.71 18.24
C GLY A 669 -13.27 29.18 16.93
N ASP A 670 -12.73 28.81 15.77
CA ASP A 670 -13.35 29.08 14.49
C ASP A 670 -14.70 28.36 14.37
N VAL A 671 -15.63 28.94 13.61
CA VAL A 671 -16.98 28.40 13.46
C VAL A 671 -17.11 27.71 12.10
N ALA A 672 -17.33 26.41 12.11
CA ALA A 672 -17.76 25.65 10.94
C ALA A 672 -19.29 25.68 10.83
N THR A 673 -19.80 25.98 9.63
CA THR A 673 -21.22 25.96 9.29
C THR A 673 -21.45 25.00 8.14
N VAL A 674 -22.29 23.98 8.35
CA VAL A 674 -22.68 23.02 7.31
C VAL A 674 -24.14 23.25 6.96
N GLU A 675 -24.44 23.46 5.68
CA GLU A 675 -25.79 23.63 5.18
C GLU A 675 -25.99 22.82 3.90
N ALA A 676 -27.08 22.05 3.85
CA ALA A 676 -27.39 21.17 2.73
C ALA A 676 -26.22 20.23 2.34
N GLY A 677 -25.45 19.76 3.34
CA GLY A 677 -24.26 18.93 3.15
C GLY A 677 -23.05 19.64 2.58
N LYS A 678 -23.02 20.98 2.56
CA LYS A 678 -21.86 21.76 2.14
C LYS A 678 -21.32 22.60 3.30
N LEU A 679 -20.00 22.70 3.40
CA LEU A 679 -19.35 23.67 4.27
C LEU A 679 -19.48 25.06 3.63
N ARG A 680 -19.98 26.06 4.37
CA ARG A 680 -20.25 27.40 3.83
C ARG A 680 -19.00 28.26 3.67
N ASP A 681 -18.12 28.21 4.66
CA ASP A 681 -16.86 28.96 4.68
C ASP A 681 -15.70 28.01 4.99
N PRO A 682 -14.50 28.24 4.45
CA PRO A 682 -13.31 27.54 4.90
C PRO A 682 -13.19 27.72 6.41
N ALA A 683 -13.25 26.62 7.16
CA ALA A 683 -13.27 26.68 8.61
C ALA A 683 -11.86 26.83 9.22
N ILE A 684 -10.83 26.86 8.36
CA ILE A 684 -9.42 26.89 8.73
C ILE A 684 -8.75 28.02 7.95
N ASP A 685 -7.90 28.79 8.62
CA ASP A 685 -7.12 29.86 8.00
C ASP A 685 -5.91 29.37 7.18
N VAL A 686 -5.53 30.15 6.16
CA VAL A 686 -4.21 30.06 5.52
C VAL A 686 -3.17 30.75 6.39
N ARG A 687 -2.11 30.04 6.75
CA ARG A 687 -0.98 30.57 7.54
C ARG A 687 0.33 30.41 6.77
N MET A 688 1.24 31.38 6.91
CA MET A 688 2.58 31.35 6.33
C MET A 688 3.64 31.15 7.43
N TRP A 689 4.43 30.09 7.31
CA TRP A 689 5.46 29.70 8.25
C TRP A 689 6.84 29.74 7.63
N HIS A 690 7.83 30.00 8.46
CA HIS A 690 9.23 30.06 8.10
C HIS A 690 9.93 28.82 8.64
N GLY A 691 10.56 28.04 7.76
CA GLY A 691 11.40 26.89 8.13
C GLY A 691 12.83 27.11 7.69
N ASN A 692 13.77 26.86 8.60
CA ASN A 692 15.20 26.84 8.30
C ASN A 692 15.74 25.41 8.41
N PRO A 693 16.10 24.75 7.30
CA PRO A 693 16.59 23.38 7.31
C PRO A 693 18.01 23.22 7.90
N LEU A 694 18.77 24.30 8.13
CA LEU A 694 20.18 24.26 8.53
C LEU A 694 20.52 24.73 9.94
N ASN A 695 19.61 25.37 10.68
CA ASN A 695 19.90 25.73 12.08
C ASN A 695 19.80 24.48 12.94
N ASP A 696 20.82 23.62 12.84
CA ASP A 696 20.90 22.28 13.42
C ASP A 696 19.73 21.37 13.03
N PRO A 697 19.91 20.29 12.25
CA PRO A 697 18.82 19.35 11.94
C PRO A 697 18.16 18.73 13.19
N SER A 698 18.73 18.95 14.38
CA SER A 698 18.14 18.64 15.68
C SER A 698 17.14 19.68 16.23
N THR A 699 17.19 20.94 15.79
CA THR A 699 16.29 22.01 16.23
C THR A 699 15.49 22.53 15.05
N ILE A 700 14.17 22.34 15.07
CA ILE A 700 13.31 22.86 14.02
C ILE A 700 12.57 24.07 14.56
N TRP A 701 12.70 25.16 13.83
CA TRP A 701 12.04 26.40 14.13
C TRP A 701 11.10 26.67 12.98
N GLU A 702 9.86 26.25 13.17
CA GLU A 702 8.75 26.70 12.35
C GLU A 702 8.16 27.91 13.07
N LEU A 703 8.17 29.08 12.42
CA LEU A 703 7.69 30.32 13.03
C LEU A 703 6.81 31.09 12.05
N PRO A 704 5.78 31.83 12.50
CA PRO A 704 5.03 32.68 11.59
C PRO A 704 5.94 33.68 10.88
N THR A 705 5.92 33.66 9.56
CA THR A 705 6.88 34.39 8.73
C THR A 705 6.87 35.89 9.03
N PRO A 706 7.96 36.48 9.56
CA PRO A 706 8.00 37.93 9.82
C PRO A 706 8.05 38.76 8.53
N ALA A 707 8.76 38.27 7.51
CA ALA A 707 9.04 39.02 6.27
C ALA A 707 7.83 39.17 5.34
N LEU A 708 6.82 38.31 5.48
CA LEU A 708 5.63 38.23 4.63
C LEU A 708 4.35 38.38 5.48
N ARG A 709 4.47 38.92 6.70
CA ARG A 709 3.33 39.08 7.62
C ARG A 709 2.42 40.21 7.14
N LEU A 710 1.11 39.95 7.09
CA LEU A 710 0.09 40.96 6.81
C LEU A 710 -0.22 41.76 8.09
N PRO A 711 -0.72 43.01 7.96
CA PRO A 711 -1.30 43.72 9.09
C PRO A 711 -2.42 42.91 9.75
N GLY A 712 -2.30 42.65 11.06
CA GLY A 712 -3.31 41.89 11.81
C GLY A 712 -3.06 40.38 11.89
N ASP A 713 -2.07 39.83 11.18
CA ASP A 713 -1.61 38.47 11.46
C ASP A 713 -1.08 38.43 12.91
N PRO A 714 -1.68 37.62 13.80
CA PRO A 714 -1.27 37.60 15.19
C PRO A 714 0.20 37.22 15.31
N ALA A 715 0.96 38.01 16.07
CA ALA A 715 2.27 37.55 16.51
C ALA A 715 2.05 36.38 17.50
N PRO A 716 2.91 35.35 17.50
CA PRO A 716 2.85 34.27 18.49
C PRO A 716 2.64 34.81 19.90
N GLY A 717 1.59 34.36 20.59
CA GLY A 717 1.30 34.75 21.98
C GLY A 717 0.63 36.12 22.17
N SER A 718 0.18 36.79 21.10
CA SER A 718 -0.69 37.98 21.28
C SER A 718 -2.09 37.50 21.68
N PRO A 719 -2.62 37.87 22.87
CA PRO A 719 -4.00 37.55 23.20
C PRO A 719 -4.89 38.16 22.10
N SER A 720 -5.72 37.33 21.47
CA SER A 720 -6.66 37.78 20.45
C SER A 720 -7.50 38.91 21.05
N SER A 721 -7.31 40.13 20.55
CA SER A 721 -7.95 41.34 21.07
C SER A 721 -9.45 41.44 20.75
N ASN A 722 -10.10 40.33 20.37
CA ASN A 722 -11.51 40.32 20.01
C ASN A 722 -12.33 39.67 21.12
N GLY A 723 -12.59 40.49 22.14
CA GLY A 723 -13.58 40.28 23.16
C GLY A 723 -14.27 41.61 23.44
N ASP A 724 -15.05 42.08 22.46
CA ASP A 724 -16.10 43.09 22.61
C ASP A 724 -17.46 42.43 22.35
#